data_AF-A0AAW0Q1P5-F1
#
_entry.id   AF-A0AAW0Q1P5-F1
#
_cell.length_a   1.000
_cell.length_b   1.000
_cell.length_c   1.000
_cell.angle_alpha   90.00
_cell.angle_beta   90.00
_cell.angle_gamma   90.00
#
_symmetry.space_group_name_H-M   'P 1'
#
loop_
_entity.id
_entity.type
_entity.pdbx_description
1 polymer ?
#
loop_
_entity_poly.entity_id
_entity_poly.type
_entity_poly.pdbx_seq_one_letter_code
_entity_poly.pdbx_strand_id
1 'polypeptide(L)'
;MASDCNKPVELAALGRPFALGMLYDCRRDSLIPGLTLWDQEKLDKDMKVTPKPYTKTEIVASESVSEKASSLGVDAALKASFLCGLVQVQGSAKYLNDNKKSRKQARVTLQYKTTTEFKTLTMNQLSADNIKHRNVIDKGLATHVVTAILYGADAFFVFDQDTSEDENVQNIQGNLKVVVKKLPKISIEGEGSLKMNDRDKENMNKFSCTFHGDFRLDTSPTTFEESVKVYQDLPKLLGPKGENAVPVRVHLLPLSTLDSKAAKLVRQISLRLVTEAESILEDFRELDFKLGLEGTLAIKLPSIRGGGEEEAGLAEVLKKTKESPFNSQRLKQWMSEVNREANMLKALTNVLKNTEVVSSEDVVIEKVCGSEKALVFVFTSLDSKEPYLEELENHLKRTEPNESRAEPKRWYKTKEVIERMRSKAKVFGDFADANKDQDRTELQFLAVSLADENHKDATIYLYEDGFQSCDNFELPCKPSRVTLGRVTENSVSVQFSAPSDGAENVCRYRVEFCEEGQEQWKQQEQKEAGEVTVTGLIPNTDYRVRVRAVTEVGLGPAAPHICFKTAPATIIQRFMKDSVKIKRSEIYKLSKKSELNPYGYRKYVFGKESQKEDRTVVLVGPAGSGKTSLINAMINYILGVKWTDPFWFLLCEEQKTFETVLYQINHQEGFQVDFSLTIIDTPGYDDSDNTRRFYGRSTST
;
A
#
# COMPACT_ATOMS: atom_id res chain seq x y z
N MET A 1 8.84 19.77 -51.60
CA MET A 1 9.51 19.11 -52.75
C MET A 1 8.78 17.80 -52.99
N ALA A 2 8.07 17.66 -54.11
CA ALA A 2 7.40 16.42 -54.45
C ALA A 2 8.47 15.34 -54.64
N SER A 3 8.52 14.35 -53.74
CA SER A 3 9.32 13.15 -53.99
C SER A 3 8.79 12.52 -55.26
N ASP A 4 9.69 12.15 -56.15
CA ASP A 4 9.40 11.57 -57.45
C ASP A 4 8.61 10.26 -57.30
N CYS A 5 7.27 10.34 -57.25
CA CYS A 5 6.35 9.22 -56.98
C CYS A 5 6.32 8.16 -58.10
N ASN A 6 7.13 8.35 -59.15
CA ASN A 6 7.16 7.53 -60.34
C ASN A 6 8.47 6.72 -60.48
N LYS A 7 9.08 6.37 -59.34
CA LYS A 7 10.31 5.57 -59.25
C LYS A 7 10.02 4.13 -58.83
N PRO A 8 10.91 3.18 -59.16
CA PRO A 8 10.86 1.85 -58.57
C PRO A 8 10.82 1.91 -57.04
N VAL A 9 9.96 1.09 -56.44
CA VAL A 9 9.75 1.04 -54.99
C VAL A 9 10.21 -0.32 -54.46
N GLU A 10 10.91 -0.32 -53.33
CA GLU A 10 11.21 -1.53 -52.58
C GLU A 10 10.30 -1.61 -51.35
N LEU A 11 9.65 -2.75 -51.14
CA LEU A 11 8.58 -2.92 -50.17
C LEU A 11 8.76 -4.21 -49.36
N ALA A 12 8.44 -4.17 -48.07
CA ALA A 12 8.37 -5.37 -47.22
C ALA A 12 7.15 -6.22 -47.58
N ALA A 13 7.35 -7.53 -47.74
CA ALA A 13 6.28 -8.44 -48.14
C ALA A 13 5.24 -8.67 -47.02
N LEU A 14 5.67 -8.72 -45.76
CA LEU A 14 4.83 -8.87 -44.57
C LEU A 14 3.94 -10.12 -44.57
N GLY A 15 4.46 -11.23 -45.09
CA GLY A 15 3.74 -12.50 -45.20
C GLY A 15 2.68 -12.52 -46.29
N ARG A 16 2.55 -11.46 -47.11
CA ARG A 16 1.62 -11.43 -48.24
C ARG A 16 2.16 -12.28 -49.40
N PRO A 17 1.28 -12.97 -50.15
CA PRO A 17 1.69 -13.95 -51.16
C PRO A 17 2.12 -13.27 -52.47
N PHE A 18 3.31 -12.68 -52.50
CA PHE A 18 3.87 -12.05 -53.70
C PHE A 18 4.42 -13.08 -54.70
N ALA A 19 4.13 -12.86 -55.98
CA ALA A 19 4.74 -13.55 -57.10
C ALA A 19 5.18 -12.56 -58.17
N LEU A 20 6.14 -12.96 -59.01
CA LEU A 20 6.61 -12.13 -60.12
C LEU A 20 5.46 -11.83 -61.10
N GLY A 21 5.43 -10.61 -61.64
CA GLY A 21 4.40 -10.18 -62.57
C GLY A 21 3.05 -9.83 -61.94
N MET A 22 2.86 -10.05 -60.63
CA MET A 22 1.66 -9.61 -59.92
C MET A 22 1.53 -8.08 -59.93
N LEU A 23 0.29 -7.63 -59.94
CA LEU A 23 -0.04 -6.22 -59.93
C LEU A 23 -0.28 -5.71 -58.50
N TYR A 24 0.17 -4.48 -58.25
CA TYR A 24 0.12 -3.85 -56.94
C TYR A 24 -0.39 -2.41 -57.04
N ASP A 25 -1.27 -2.02 -56.11
CA ASP A 25 -1.75 -0.65 -55.99
C ASP A 25 -1.12 0.05 -54.77
N CYS A 26 -0.05 0.81 -54.97
CA CYS A 26 0.60 1.61 -53.92
C CYS A 26 -0.31 2.69 -53.30
N ARG A 27 -1.47 3.02 -53.90
CA ARG A 27 -2.42 3.94 -53.26
C ARG A 27 -3.07 3.28 -52.05
N ARG A 28 -3.40 1.99 -52.17
CA ARG A 28 -4.10 1.17 -51.16
C ARG A 28 -3.20 0.17 -50.44
N ASP A 29 -1.96 0.03 -50.89
CA ASP A 29 -1.02 -1.03 -50.50
C ASP A 29 -1.57 -2.45 -50.65
N SER A 30 -2.39 -2.65 -51.69
CA SER A 30 -3.09 -3.91 -51.97
C SER A 30 -2.52 -4.65 -53.17
N LEU A 31 -2.34 -5.96 -53.01
CA LEU A 31 -2.13 -6.91 -54.11
C LEU A 31 -3.43 -7.12 -54.89
N ILE A 32 -3.31 -7.28 -56.22
CA ILE A 32 -4.43 -7.66 -57.08
C ILE A 32 -4.32 -9.16 -57.37
N PRO A 33 -5.03 -10.03 -56.62
CA PRO A 33 -4.87 -11.47 -56.75
C PRO A 33 -5.37 -11.97 -58.10
N GLY A 34 -4.71 -13.00 -58.64
CA GLY A 34 -5.13 -13.69 -59.87
C GLY A 34 -4.93 -12.92 -61.18
N LEU A 35 -4.32 -11.72 -61.14
CA LEU A 35 -3.99 -10.93 -62.32
C LEU A 35 -2.49 -10.66 -62.37
N THR A 36 -1.85 -11.19 -63.42
CA THR A 36 -0.46 -10.87 -63.78
C THR A 36 -0.43 -10.03 -65.05
N LEU A 37 0.60 -9.20 -65.21
CA LEU A 37 0.74 -8.39 -66.43
C LEU A 37 1.12 -9.26 -67.65
N TRP A 38 1.80 -10.38 -67.39
CA TRP A 38 2.33 -11.32 -68.37
C TRP A 38 1.82 -12.75 -68.13
N ASP A 39 1.89 -13.59 -69.16
CA ASP A 39 1.58 -15.02 -69.07
C ASP A 39 2.57 -15.77 -68.18
N GLN A 40 2.06 -16.76 -67.44
CA GLN A 40 2.88 -17.60 -66.56
C GLN A 40 4.02 -18.30 -67.32
N GLU A 41 3.73 -18.86 -68.51
CA GLU A 41 4.75 -19.50 -69.35
C GLU A 41 5.90 -18.56 -69.73
N LYS A 42 5.60 -17.27 -69.97
CA LYS A 42 6.62 -16.26 -70.27
C LYS A 42 7.39 -15.82 -69.02
N LEU A 43 6.72 -15.76 -67.87
CA LEU A 43 7.36 -15.44 -66.59
C LEU A 43 8.38 -16.50 -66.19
N ASP A 44 8.05 -17.77 -66.38
CA ASP A 44 8.91 -18.90 -65.99
C ASP A 44 10.12 -19.08 -66.91
N LYS A 45 10.01 -18.73 -68.19
CA LYS A 45 11.07 -18.94 -69.20
C LYS A 45 12.26 -17.99 -69.08
N ASP A 46 12.02 -16.73 -68.71
CA ASP A 46 13.03 -15.65 -68.78
C ASP A 46 13.32 -15.00 -67.40
N MET A 47 13.21 -15.78 -66.33
CA MET A 47 13.51 -15.37 -64.95
C MET A 47 15.00 -15.58 -64.60
N LYS A 48 15.62 -14.59 -63.96
CA LYS A 48 16.97 -14.72 -63.38
C LYS A 48 16.89 -14.96 -61.88
N VAL A 49 17.48 -16.07 -61.43
CA VAL A 49 17.64 -16.40 -60.01
C VAL A 49 19.08 -16.15 -59.60
N THR A 50 19.28 -15.39 -58.52
CA THR A 50 20.61 -15.09 -57.96
C THR A 50 20.65 -15.50 -56.49
N PRO A 51 21.54 -16.42 -56.08
CA PRO A 51 21.71 -16.75 -54.66
C PRO A 51 22.10 -15.50 -53.85
N LYS A 52 21.40 -15.27 -52.73
CA LYS A 52 21.68 -14.19 -51.77
C LYS A 52 21.53 -14.70 -50.33
N PRO A 53 22.36 -15.68 -49.90
CA PRO A 53 22.33 -16.17 -48.53
C PRO A 53 22.79 -15.08 -47.54
N TYR A 54 21.99 -14.81 -46.52
CA TYR A 54 22.33 -13.91 -45.42
C TYR A 54 21.61 -14.39 -44.17
N THR A 55 22.26 -14.37 -43.01
CA THR A 55 21.61 -14.66 -41.72
C THR A 55 22.08 -13.67 -40.67
N LYS A 56 21.14 -13.11 -39.92
CA LYS A 56 21.40 -12.15 -38.84
C LYS A 56 20.48 -12.44 -37.66
N THR A 57 21.02 -12.25 -36.46
CA THR A 57 20.25 -12.34 -35.22
C THR A 57 20.42 -11.05 -34.42
N GLU A 58 19.31 -10.46 -34.00
CA GLU A 58 19.28 -9.20 -33.25
C GLU A 58 18.38 -9.29 -32.03
N ILE A 59 18.63 -8.42 -31.05
CA ILE A 59 17.85 -8.38 -29.82
C ILE A 59 17.22 -7.01 -29.72
N VAL A 60 15.89 -7.00 -29.76
CA VAL A 60 15.04 -5.82 -29.69
C VAL A 60 14.47 -5.74 -28.29
N ALA A 61 14.57 -4.56 -27.67
CA ALA A 61 14.10 -4.33 -26.31
C ALA A 61 13.03 -3.21 -26.24
N SER A 62 12.79 -2.49 -27.32
CA SER A 62 11.70 -1.52 -27.38
C SER A 62 10.57 -2.04 -28.26
N GLU A 63 9.38 -1.55 -27.96
CA GLU A 63 8.11 -2.12 -28.38
C GLU A 63 7.26 -1.12 -29.18
N SER A 64 7.84 0.03 -29.55
CA SER A 64 7.15 1.00 -30.39
C SER A 64 6.83 0.40 -31.75
N VAL A 65 5.72 0.81 -32.35
CA VAL A 65 5.35 0.36 -33.69
C VAL A 65 6.44 0.72 -34.69
N SER A 66 7.07 1.90 -34.54
CA SER A 66 8.22 2.32 -35.34
C SER A 66 9.41 1.37 -35.28
N GLU A 67 9.80 0.87 -34.11
CA GLU A 67 10.92 -0.07 -34.02
C GLU A 67 10.56 -1.45 -34.59
N LYS A 68 9.34 -1.94 -34.33
CA LYS A 68 8.87 -3.21 -34.92
C LYS A 68 8.80 -3.13 -36.44
N ALA A 69 8.28 -2.03 -36.97
CA ALA A 69 8.26 -1.72 -38.39
C ALA A 69 9.68 -1.71 -38.98
N SER A 70 10.61 -1.02 -38.30
CA SER A 70 12.01 -0.94 -38.74
C SER A 70 12.70 -2.31 -38.77
N SER A 71 12.47 -3.16 -37.76
CA SER A 71 13.01 -4.54 -37.70
C SER A 71 12.54 -5.41 -38.87
N LEU A 72 11.31 -5.18 -39.35
CA LEU A 72 10.74 -5.84 -40.53
C LEU A 72 11.08 -5.12 -41.87
N GLY A 73 11.84 -4.03 -41.82
CA GLY A 73 12.16 -3.22 -43.00
C GLY A 73 10.95 -2.48 -43.59
N VAL A 74 9.92 -2.22 -42.78
CA VAL A 74 8.74 -1.45 -43.19
C VAL A 74 9.10 0.04 -43.22
N ASP A 75 8.90 0.68 -44.37
CA ASP A 75 9.13 2.11 -44.53
C ASP A 75 7.98 2.95 -43.96
N ALA A 76 8.12 4.28 -43.99
CA ALA A 76 7.10 5.18 -43.45
C ALA A 76 5.75 5.07 -44.18
N ALA A 77 5.76 4.88 -45.51
CA ALA A 77 4.55 4.82 -46.32
C ALA A 77 3.74 3.55 -46.01
N LEU A 78 4.41 2.39 -45.99
CA LEU A 78 3.80 1.11 -45.67
C LEU A 78 3.39 1.03 -44.20
N LYS A 79 4.16 1.64 -43.28
CA LYS A 79 3.78 1.75 -41.87
C LYS A 79 2.48 2.52 -41.72
N ALA A 80 2.30 3.64 -42.44
CA ALA A 80 1.05 4.39 -42.40
C ALA A 80 -0.15 3.52 -42.82
N SER A 81 0.02 2.72 -43.86
CA SER A 81 -1.04 1.81 -44.34
C SER A 81 -1.33 0.67 -43.38
N PHE A 82 -0.30 0.12 -42.75
CA PHE A 82 -0.45 -0.86 -41.67
C PHE A 82 -1.22 -0.27 -40.48
N LEU A 83 -0.82 0.91 -40.00
CA LEU A 83 -1.45 1.62 -38.88
C LEU A 83 -2.94 1.91 -39.11
N CYS A 84 -3.37 2.05 -40.37
CA CYS A 84 -4.75 2.34 -40.73
C CYS A 84 -5.53 1.10 -41.20
N GLY A 85 -4.99 -0.11 -41.02
CA GLY A 85 -5.67 -1.37 -41.38
C GLY A 85 -5.76 -1.69 -42.88
N LEU A 86 -5.09 -0.91 -43.75
CA LEU A 86 -5.03 -1.19 -45.19
C LEU A 86 -4.18 -2.42 -45.53
N VAL A 87 -3.22 -2.76 -44.66
CA VAL A 87 -2.31 -3.89 -44.84
C VAL A 87 -2.55 -4.94 -43.77
N GLN A 88 -2.98 -6.12 -44.21
CA GLN A 88 -3.07 -7.30 -43.37
C GLN A 88 -1.74 -8.06 -43.40
N VAL A 89 -1.27 -8.47 -42.22
CA VAL A 89 0.05 -9.09 -42.02
C VAL A 89 -0.09 -10.58 -41.67
N GLN A 90 0.86 -11.39 -42.12
CA GLN A 90 0.92 -12.83 -41.86
C GLN A 90 2.34 -13.27 -41.48
N GLY A 91 2.49 -14.53 -41.05
CA GLY A 91 3.78 -15.11 -40.68
C GLY A 91 4.50 -14.31 -39.59
N SER A 92 5.77 -14.02 -39.81
CA SER A 92 6.63 -13.23 -38.92
C SER A 92 6.11 -11.82 -38.69
N ALA A 93 5.44 -11.22 -39.68
CA ALA A 93 4.93 -9.86 -39.59
C ALA A 93 3.74 -9.70 -38.61
N LYS A 94 3.15 -10.80 -38.12
CA LYS A 94 2.20 -10.76 -37.00
C LYS A 94 2.79 -10.14 -35.74
N TYR A 95 4.12 -10.14 -35.60
CA TYR A 95 4.84 -9.43 -34.55
C TYR A 95 4.46 -7.93 -34.44
N LEU A 96 4.10 -7.28 -35.56
CA LEU A 96 3.64 -5.88 -35.55
C LEU A 96 2.36 -5.67 -34.71
N ASN A 97 1.50 -6.69 -34.63
CA ASN A 97 0.25 -6.65 -33.88
C ASN A 97 0.43 -7.14 -32.43
N ASP A 98 1.57 -7.74 -32.09
CA ASP A 98 1.85 -8.24 -30.75
C ASP A 98 2.18 -7.07 -29.82
N ASN A 99 1.32 -6.81 -28.83
CA ASN A 99 1.46 -5.72 -27.88
C ASN A 99 1.55 -6.24 -26.46
N LYS A 100 2.32 -5.55 -25.61
CA LYS A 100 2.35 -5.83 -24.17
C LYS A 100 0.94 -5.73 -23.57
N LYS A 101 0.59 -6.71 -22.75
CA LYS A 101 -0.69 -6.76 -22.03
C LYS A 101 -0.78 -5.71 -20.93
N SER A 102 0.36 -5.36 -20.33
CA SER A 102 0.45 -4.44 -19.19
C SER A 102 1.73 -3.60 -19.23
N ARG A 103 1.73 -2.47 -18.52
CA ARG A 103 2.95 -1.69 -18.24
C ARG A 103 3.88 -2.38 -17.23
N LYS A 104 3.35 -3.28 -16.40
CA LYS A 104 4.08 -4.12 -15.43
C LYS A 104 4.63 -5.40 -16.07
N GLN A 105 4.93 -5.37 -17.35
CA GLN A 105 5.45 -6.53 -18.10
C GLN A 105 6.80 -6.15 -18.73
N ALA A 106 7.84 -6.91 -18.37
CA ALA A 106 9.14 -6.85 -19.00
C ALA A 106 9.14 -7.71 -20.27
N ARG A 107 9.71 -7.19 -21.35
CA ARG A 107 9.74 -7.86 -22.65
C ARG A 107 11.08 -7.71 -23.35
N VAL A 108 11.55 -8.78 -23.97
CA VAL A 108 12.71 -8.79 -24.86
C VAL A 108 12.39 -9.69 -26.05
N THR A 109 12.67 -9.22 -27.26
CA THR A 109 12.46 -9.99 -28.48
C THR A 109 13.80 -10.38 -29.12
N LEU A 110 13.96 -11.66 -29.44
CA LEU A 110 15.04 -12.13 -30.30
C LEU A 110 14.52 -12.22 -31.74
N GLN A 111 15.14 -11.48 -32.64
CA GLN A 111 14.87 -11.54 -34.08
C GLN A 111 15.90 -12.43 -34.76
N TYR A 112 15.42 -13.38 -35.56
CA TYR A 112 16.20 -14.14 -36.52
C TYR A 112 15.75 -13.73 -37.93
N LYS A 113 16.70 -13.40 -38.80
CA LYS A 113 16.46 -12.97 -40.17
C LYS A 113 17.35 -13.76 -41.11
N THR A 114 16.77 -14.36 -42.13
CA THR A 114 17.54 -15.05 -43.17
C THR A 114 17.01 -14.78 -44.58
N THR A 115 17.90 -14.70 -45.56
CA THR A 115 17.55 -14.60 -46.98
C THR A 115 18.23 -15.73 -47.75
N THR A 116 17.61 -16.17 -48.85
CA THR A 116 18.07 -17.33 -49.62
C THR A 116 18.43 -16.93 -51.05
N GLU A 117 17.47 -16.43 -51.81
CA GLU A 117 17.62 -16.14 -53.23
C GLU A 117 16.87 -14.87 -53.65
N PHE A 118 17.33 -14.27 -54.75
CA PHE A 118 16.72 -13.11 -55.36
C PHE A 118 16.29 -13.46 -56.79
N LYS A 119 14.97 -13.40 -57.05
CA LYS A 119 14.38 -13.65 -58.36
C LYS A 119 14.03 -12.33 -59.02
N THR A 120 14.42 -12.13 -60.27
CA THR A 120 14.11 -10.92 -61.04
C THR A 120 13.68 -11.26 -62.46
N LEU A 121 12.76 -10.46 -63.00
CA LEU A 121 12.42 -10.45 -64.41
C LEU A 121 13.57 -9.86 -65.23
N THR A 122 13.73 -10.33 -66.46
CA THR A 122 14.74 -9.82 -67.41
C THR A 122 14.16 -8.71 -68.28
N MET A 123 15.03 -7.88 -68.88
CA MET A 123 14.59 -6.75 -69.72
C MET A 123 13.77 -7.19 -70.94
N ASN A 124 13.94 -8.42 -71.43
CA ASN A 124 13.17 -8.98 -72.55
C ASN A 124 11.67 -9.12 -72.22
N GLN A 125 11.32 -9.33 -70.95
CA GLN A 125 9.94 -9.42 -70.49
C GLN A 125 9.28 -8.03 -70.30
N LEU A 126 10.09 -6.99 -70.08
CA LEU A 126 9.61 -5.62 -69.79
C LEU A 126 9.26 -4.81 -71.06
N SER A 127 9.38 -5.39 -72.26
CA SER A 127 8.99 -4.72 -73.50
C SER A 127 7.47 -4.59 -73.62
N ALA A 128 7.01 -3.43 -74.13
CA ALA A 128 5.58 -3.11 -74.26
C ALA A 128 4.80 -4.11 -75.14
N ASP A 129 5.48 -4.74 -76.10
CA ASP A 129 4.91 -5.73 -77.03
C ASP A 129 4.52 -7.05 -76.34
N ASN A 130 4.97 -7.28 -75.09
CA ASN A 130 4.74 -8.51 -74.35
C ASN A 130 3.60 -8.44 -73.33
N ILE A 131 2.94 -7.28 -73.18
CA ILE A 131 1.85 -7.06 -72.20
C ILE A 131 0.54 -7.66 -72.71
N LYS A 132 0.05 -8.72 -72.06
CA LYS A 132 -1.19 -9.41 -72.46
C LYS A 132 -2.44 -8.79 -71.84
N HIS A 133 -2.38 -8.42 -70.57
CA HIS A 133 -3.55 -7.96 -69.81
C HIS A 133 -3.62 -6.43 -69.73
N ARG A 134 -3.58 -5.76 -70.90
CA ARG A 134 -3.58 -4.28 -70.99
C ARG A 134 -4.83 -3.63 -70.38
N ASN A 135 -5.95 -4.36 -70.37
CA ASN A 135 -7.21 -3.92 -69.77
C ASN A 135 -7.08 -3.56 -68.27
N VAL A 136 -6.07 -4.10 -67.56
CA VAL A 136 -5.81 -3.74 -66.16
C VAL A 136 -5.19 -2.35 -66.01
N ILE A 137 -4.41 -1.93 -67.01
CA ILE A 137 -3.85 -0.57 -67.12
C ILE A 137 -5.00 0.41 -67.41
N ASP A 138 -5.85 0.09 -68.38
CA ASP A 138 -6.97 0.94 -68.80
C ASP A 138 -7.99 1.17 -67.67
N LYS A 139 -8.25 0.15 -66.84
CA LYS A 139 -9.14 0.24 -65.67
C LYS A 139 -8.49 0.90 -64.45
N GLY A 140 -7.19 1.20 -64.49
CA GLY A 140 -6.48 1.87 -63.39
C GLY A 140 -6.49 1.09 -62.06
N LEU A 141 -6.56 -0.24 -62.12
CA LEU A 141 -6.69 -1.11 -60.93
C LEU A 141 -5.38 -1.24 -60.13
N ALA A 142 -4.24 -1.00 -60.77
CA ALA A 142 -2.92 -1.08 -60.17
C ALA A 142 -2.05 0.09 -60.62
N THR A 143 -1.02 0.40 -59.83
CA THR A 143 -0.05 1.44 -60.15
C THR A 143 1.33 0.87 -60.46
N HIS A 144 1.63 -0.33 -59.96
CA HIS A 144 2.93 -0.98 -60.09
C HIS A 144 2.79 -2.47 -60.43
N VAL A 145 3.87 -3.06 -60.93
CA VAL A 145 4.03 -4.50 -61.17
C VAL A 145 5.26 -5.03 -60.45
N VAL A 146 5.17 -6.25 -59.93
CA VAL A 146 6.27 -6.93 -59.23
C VAL A 146 7.31 -7.42 -60.24
N THR A 147 8.53 -6.89 -60.15
CA THR A 147 9.62 -7.24 -61.08
C THR A 147 10.76 -8.01 -60.42
N ALA A 148 10.92 -7.92 -59.10
CA ALA A 148 11.86 -8.76 -58.38
C ALA A 148 11.38 -9.06 -56.95
N ILE A 149 11.80 -10.20 -56.42
CA ILE A 149 11.47 -10.67 -55.07
C ILE A 149 12.73 -11.26 -54.43
N LEU A 150 13.02 -10.83 -53.20
CA LEU A 150 13.98 -11.47 -52.31
C LEU A 150 13.23 -12.47 -51.42
N TYR A 151 13.63 -13.73 -51.51
CA TYR A 151 13.10 -14.82 -50.70
C TYR A 151 13.96 -15.03 -49.45
N GLY A 152 13.31 -15.45 -48.37
CA GLY A 152 13.91 -15.67 -47.06
C GLY A 152 12.88 -16.10 -46.03
N ALA A 153 13.19 -15.91 -44.76
CA ALA A 153 12.26 -16.10 -43.66
C ALA A 153 12.71 -15.29 -42.44
N ASP A 154 11.76 -14.68 -41.74
CA ASP A 154 12.02 -14.02 -40.46
C ASP A 154 11.35 -14.81 -39.33
N ALA A 155 11.90 -14.69 -38.12
CA ALA A 155 11.30 -15.22 -36.89
C ALA A 155 11.55 -14.28 -35.72
N PHE A 156 10.56 -14.15 -34.85
CA PHE A 156 10.57 -13.35 -33.64
C PHE A 156 10.19 -14.24 -32.46
N PHE A 157 11.09 -14.31 -31.48
CA PHE A 157 10.84 -14.94 -30.19
C PHE A 157 10.62 -13.83 -29.17
N VAL A 158 9.37 -13.64 -28.78
CA VAL A 158 8.95 -12.60 -27.84
C VAL A 158 8.91 -13.19 -26.44
N PHE A 159 9.85 -12.79 -25.59
CA PHE A 159 9.93 -13.25 -24.20
C PHE A 159 9.27 -12.25 -23.28
N ASP A 160 8.30 -12.70 -22.48
CA ASP A 160 7.52 -11.88 -21.54
C ASP A 160 7.61 -12.39 -20.11
N GLN A 161 7.77 -11.44 -19.18
CA GLN A 161 7.71 -11.68 -17.74
C GLN A 161 6.88 -10.60 -17.05
N ASP A 162 5.86 -11.03 -16.31
CA ASP A 162 5.04 -10.14 -15.48
C ASP A 162 5.78 -9.80 -14.18
N THR A 163 5.59 -8.57 -13.67
CA THR A 163 6.30 -8.05 -12.49
C THR A 163 5.34 -7.75 -11.35
N SER A 164 5.79 -7.92 -10.11
CA SER A 164 5.04 -7.52 -8.91
C SER A 164 5.09 -6.00 -8.69
N GLU A 165 4.39 -5.48 -7.66
CA GLU A 165 4.33 -4.02 -7.41
C GLU A 165 5.67 -3.41 -6.98
N ASP A 166 6.51 -4.19 -6.29
CA ASP A 166 7.78 -3.72 -5.71
C ASP A 166 8.97 -3.92 -6.66
N GLU A 167 8.75 -4.56 -7.81
CA GLU A 167 9.79 -4.92 -8.75
C GLU A 167 9.99 -3.87 -9.85
N ASN A 168 11.26 -3.56 -10.14
CA ASN A 168 11.60 -2.64 -11.22
C ASN A 168 11.63 -3.36 -12.57
N VAL A 169 10.67 -3.03 -13.44
CA VAL A 169 10.53 -3.58 -14.80
C VAL A 169 11.82 -3.45 -15.62
N GLN A 170 12.57 -2.35 -15.51
CA GLN A 170 13.81 -2.16 -16.26
C GLN A 170 14.91 -3.14 -15.81
N ASN A 171 14.98 -3.43 -14.51
CA ASN A 171 15.94 -4.41 -13.98
C ASN A 171 15.60 -5.82 -14.48
N ILE A 172 14.33 -6.20 -14.45
CA ILE A 172 13.85 -7.48 -14.97
C ILE A 172 14.12 -7.59 -16.47
N GLN A 173 13.83 -6.54 -17.23
CA GLN A 173 14.12 -6.49 -18.66
C GLN A 173 15.63 -6.60 -18.96
N GLY A 174 16.48 -5.97 -18.15
CA GLY A 174 17.94 -6.09 -18.24
C GLY A 174 18.41 -7.53 -18.03
N ASN A 175 17.87 -8.21 -17.03
CA ASN A 175 18.17 -9.62 -16.76
C ASN A 175 17.70 -10.53 -17.90
N LEU A 176 16.46 -10.35 -18.36
CA LEU A 176 15.89 -11.10 -19.48
C LEU A 176 16.73 -10.91 -20.75
N LYS A 177 17.20 -9.69 -21.02
CA LYS A 177 18.06 -9.39 -22.16
C LYS A 177 19.35 -10.20 -22.11
N VAL A 178 19.99 -10.32 -20.94
CA VAL A 178 21.23 -11.11 -20.76
C VAL A 178 21.00 -12.59 -21.06
N VAL A 179 19.88 -13.15 -20.59
CA VAL A 179 19.53 -14.57 -20.83
C VAL A 179 19.25 -14.81 -22.32
N VAL A 180 18.42 -13.97 -22.95
CA VAL A 180 18.09 -14.07 -24.38
C VAL A 180 19.32 -13.88 -25.27
N LYS A 181 20.31 -13.05 -24.87
CA LYS A 181 21.61 -12.93 -25.59
C LYS A 181 22.39 -14.25 -25.69
N LYS A 182 22.15 -15.19 -24.77
CA LYS A 182 22.84 -16.49 -24.75
C LYS A 182 22.18 -17.50 -25.69
N LEU A 183 20.88 -17.36 -25.99
CA LEU A 183 20.10 -18.32 -26.77
C LEU A 183 20.80 -18.74 -28.09
N PRO A 184 21.26 -17.81 -28.97
CA PRO A 184 21.93 -18.19 -30.22
C PRO A 184 23.26 -18.92 -30.06
N LYS A 185 23.86 -18.86 -28.87
CA LYS A 185 25.20 -19.37 -28.57
C LYS A 185 25.16 -20.74 -27.87
N ILE A 186 23.97 -21.25 -27.54
CA ILE A 186 23.81 -22.54 -26.88
C ILE A 186 23.91 -23.63 -27.94
N SER A 187 24.92 -24.49 -27.83
CA SER A 187 25.02 -25.76 -28.54
C SER A 187 24.58 -26.87 -27.59
N ILE A 188 23.65 -27.74 -28.01
CA ILE A 188 23.17 -28.87 -27.21
C ILE A 188 24.11 -30.10 -27.36
N GLU A 189 24.96 -30.11 -28.39
CA GLU A 189 25.93 -31.19 -28.63
C GLU A 189 27.33 -30.82 -28.10
N GLY A 190 27.74 -31.45 -26.99
CA GLY A 190 29.11 -31.44 -26.45
C GLY A 190 29.29 -30.65 -25.14
N GLU A 191 30.19 -31.14 -24.27
CA GLU A 191 30.57 -30.64 -22.92
C GLU A 191 31.06 -29.18 -22.83
N GLY A 192 30.84 -28.35 -23.85
CA GLY A 192 31.13 -26.92 -23.89
C GLY A 192 29.89 -26.04 -23.71
N SER A 193 28.88 -26.48 -22.96
CA SER A 193 27.68 -25.66 -22.73
C SER A 193 28.05 -24.37 -21.99
N LEU A 194 27.52 -23.24 -22.46
CA LEU A 194 27.65 -21.96 -21.77
C LEU A 194 27.32 -22.14 -20.29
N LYS A 195 28.27 -21.85 -19.40
CA LYS A 195 28.06 -21.82 -17.96
C LYS A 195 26.97 -20.79 -17.63
N MET A 196 25.73 -21.26 -17.54
CA MET A 196 24.64 -20.51 -16.94
C MET A 196 24.79 -20.61 -15.43
N ASN A 197 24.80 -19.45 -14.77
CA ASN A 197 24.81 -19.43 -13.31
C ASN A 197 23.41 -19.83 -12.78
N ASP A 198 23.32 -20.17 -11.50
CA ASP A 198 22.05 -20.64 -10.93
C ASP A 198 20.95 -19.57 -10.98
N ARG A 199 21.34 -18.30 -10.93
CA ARG A 199 20.43 -17.16 -11.09
C ARG A 199 19.80 -17.09 -12.50
N ASP A 200 20.55 -17.40 -13.55
CA ASP A 200 20.05 -17.44 -14.92
C ASP A 200 19.04 -18.57 -15.09
N LYS A 201 19.28 -19.74 -14.47
CA LYS A 201 18.36 -20.89 -14.48
C LYS A 201 17.06 -20.60 -13.73
N GLU A 202 17.14 -19.95 -12.57
CA GLU A 202 15.93 -19.52 -11.84
C GLU A 202 15.10 -18.51 -12.64
N ASN A 203 15.74 -17.64 -13.42
CA ASN A 203 15.03 -16.67 -14.27
C ASN A 203 14.34 -17.34 -15.46
N MET A 204 14.87 -18.45 -16.00
CA MET A 204 14.28 -19.17 -17.14
C MET A 204 12.86 -19.66 -16.90
N ASN A 205 12.57 -20.07 -15.67
CA ASN A 205 11.24 -20.57 -15.30
C ASN A 205 10.20 -19.45 -15.09
N LYS A 206 10.60 -18.18 -15.20
CA LYS A 206 9.75 -17.02 -14.86
C LYS A 206 9.22 -16.27 -16.07
N PHE A 207 9.65 -16.62 -17.28
CA PHE A 207 9.21 -15.95 -18.50
C PHE A 207 8.60 -16.93 -19.50
N SER A 208 7.70 -16.42 -20.32
CA SER A 208 7.05 -17.14 -21.40
C SER A 208 7.60 -16.69 -22.75
N CYS A 209 7.52 -17.53 -23.76
CA CYS A 209 7.84 -17.20 -25.15
C CYS A 209 6.58 -17.21 -26.03
N THR A 210 6.47 -16.21 -26.90
CA THR A 210 5.53 -16.20 -28.04
C THR A 210 6.32 -16.15 -29.34
N PHE A 211 6.03 -17.07 -30.25
CA PHE A 211 6.73 -17.17 -31.54
C PHE A 211 5.90 -16.58 -32.69
N HIS A 212 6.52 -15.71 -33.48
CA HIS A 212 5.98 -15.23 -34.75
C HIS A 212 7.03 -15.45 -35.83
N GLY A 213 6.78 -16.35 -36.78
CA GLY A 213 7.77 -16.65 -37.82
C GLY A 213 7.16 -17.16 -39.11
N ASP A 214 7.98 -17.15 -40.16
CA ASP A 214 7.62 -17.64 -41.49
C ASP A 214 7.88 -19.15 -41.66
N PHE A 215 8.08 -19.85 -40.55
CA PHE A 215 8.41 -21.27 -40.50
C PHE A 215 7.19 -22.10 -40.10
N ARG A 216 7.00 -23.24 -40.75
CA ARG A 216 5.97 -24.21 -40.33
C ARG A 216 6.51 -25.03 -39.17
N LEU A 217 5.93 -24.82 -37.99
CA LEU A 217 6.24 -25.58 -36.77
C LEU A 217 5.03 -26.45 -36.40
N ASP A 218 5.29 -27.63 -35.85
CA ASP A 218 4.22 -28.50 -35.31
C ASP A 218 3.66 -27.92 -34.01
N THR A 219 4.53 -27.39 -33.15
CA THR A 219 4.18 -26.69 -31.91
C THR A 219 5.00 -25.40 -31.79
N SER A 220 4.37 -24.33 -31.31
CA SER A 220 5.06 -23.07 -31.05
C SER A 220 5.76 -23.12 -29.69
N PRO A 221 7.01 -22.61 -29.57
CA PRO A 221 7.74 -22.65 -28.32
C PRO A 221 7.11 -21.70 -27.30
N THR A 222 6.90 -22.20 -26.08
CA THR A 222 6.37 -21.44 -24.95
C THR A 222 7.39 -21.26 -23.82
N THR A 223 8.42 -22.11 -23.78
CA THR A 223 9.50 -22.08 -22.79
C THR A 223 10.84 -21.66 -23.41
N PHE A 224 11.83 -21.33 -22.57
CA PHE A 224 13.17 -21.00 -23.04
C PHE A 224 13.82 -22.19 -23.75
N GLU A 225 13.70 -23.40 -23.20
CA GLU A 225 14.30 -24.63 -23.73
C GLU A 225 13.70 -25.00 -25.09
N GLU A 226 12.38 -24.90 -25.24
CA GLU A 226 11.71 -25.07 -26.52
C GLU A 226 12.18 -24.03 -27.54
N SER A 227 12.36 -22.79 -27.11
CA SER A 227 12.87 -21.71 -27.96
C SER A 227 14.29 -21.98 -28.47
N VAL A 228 15.18 -22.55 -27.63
CA VAL A 228 16.53 -22.95 -28.05
C VAL A 228 16.47 -24.03 -29.14
N LYS A 229 15.63 -25.06 -28.95
CA LYS A 229 15.47 -26.15 -29.94
C LYS A 229 14.96 -25.60 -31.27
N VAL A 230 13.88 -24.83 -31.23
CA VAL A 230 13.29 -24.21 -32.43
C VAL A 230 14.33 -23.33 -33.14
N TYR A 231 15.07 -22.51 -32.40
CA TYR A 231 16.11 -21.64 -32.97
C TYR A 231 17.20 -22.43 -33.72
N GLN A 232 17.65 -23.56 -33.16
CA GLN A 232 18.66 -24.43 -33.80
C GLN A 232 18.14 -25.11 -35.06
N ASP A 233 16.83 -25.37 -35.13
CA ASP A 233 16.20 -26.02 -36.27
C ASP A 233 15.79 -25.03 -37.38
N LEU A 234 15.71 -23.71 -37.11
CA LEU A 234 15.34 -22.69 -38.12
C LEU A 234 16.12 -22.82 -39.45
N PRO A 235 17.45 -22.99 -39.47
CA PRO A 235 18.18 -23.15 -40.73
C PRO A 235 17.77 -24.42 -41.50
N LYS A 236 17.44 -25.51 -40.79
CA LYS A 236 17.01 -26.77 -41.40
C LYS A 236 15.60 -26.66 -41.98
N LEU A 237 14.72 -25.91 -41.31
CA LEU A 237 13.31 -25.73 -41.70
C LEU A 237 13.14 -24.95 -43.02
N LEU A 238 14.15 -24.18 -43.45
CA LEU A 238 14.15 -23.56 -44.79
C LEU A 238 14.24 -24.58 -45.93
N GLY A 239 14.74 -25.78 -45.63
CA GLY A 239 15.09 -26.80 -46.61
C GLY A 239 16.46 -26.55 -47.27
N PRO A 240 17.12 -27.62 -47.79
CA PRO A 240 18.47 -27.56 -48.36
C PRO A 240 18.66 -26.55 -49.49
N LYS A 241 17.59 -26.15 -50.19
CA LYS A 241 17.64 -25.15 -51.27
C LYS A 241 16.83 -23.89 -50.95
N GLY A 242 16.32 -23.76 -49.72
CA GLY A 242 15.42 -22.67 -49.36
C GLY A 242 14.03 -22.82 -49.96
N GLU A 243 13.58 -24.04 -50.27
CA GLU A 243 12.28 -24.32 -50.89
C GLU A 243 11.09 -23.85 -50.05
N ASN A 244 11.27 -23.70 -48.73
CA ASN A 244 10.25 -23.18 -47.82
C ASN A 244 10.37 -21.66 -47.60
N ALA A 245 11.28 -20.98 -48.30
CA ALA A 245 11.45 -19.53 -48.16
C ALA A 245 10.24 -18.78 -48.73
N VAL A 246 9.83 -17.73 -48.02
CA VAL A 246 8.74 -16.84 -48.40
C VAL A 246 9.28 -15.52 -48.96
N PRO A 247 8.48 -14.73 -49.71
CA PRO A 247 8.85 -13.37 -50.06
C PRO A 247 9.11 -12.53 -48.80
N VAL A 248 10.26 -11.86 -48.72
CA VAL A 248 10.62 -10.94 -47.62
C VAL A 248 10.67 -9.49 -48.13
N ARG A 249 11.26 -9.25 -49.30
CA ARG A 249 11.32 -7.93 -49.96
C ARG A 249 10.87 -8.03 -51.41
N VAL A 250 10.21 -6.99 -51.89
CA VAL A 250 9.60 -6.95 -53.22
C VAL A 250 10.00 -5.66 -53.91
N HIS A 251 10.39 -5.74 -55.18
CA HIS A 251 10.68 -4.60 -56.01
C HIS A 251 9.53 -4.39 -57.00
N LEU A 252 9.01 -3.18 -56.99
CA LEU A 252 7.85 -2.75 -57.75
C LEU A 252 8.28 -1.75 -58.81
N LEU A 253 7.94 -2.02 -60.06
CA LEU A 253 8.14 -1.10 -61.17
C LEU A 253 6.82 -0.33 -61.44
N PRO A 254 6.84 1.01 -61.57
CA PRO A 254 5.64 1.76 -61.89
C PRO A 254 5.11 1.37 -63.27
N LEU A 255 3.82 1.05 -63.38
CA LEU A 255 3.20 0.71 -64.67
C LEU A 255 3.26 1.87 -65.67
N SER A 256 3.37 3.10 -65.18
CA SER A 256 3.55 4.31 -65.97
C SER A 256 4.84 4.35 -66.79
N THR A 257 5.86 3.57 -66.41
CA THR A 257 7.09 3.41 -67.22
C THR A 257 6.87 2.50 -68.42
N LEU A 258 5.82 1.67 -68.38
CA LEU A 258 5.45 0.75 -69.46
C LEU A 258 4.34 1.33 -70.34
N ASP A 259 3.35 1.99 -69.74
CA ASP A 259 2.27 2.69 -70.43
C ASP A 259 1.90 3.99 -69.70
N SER A 260 2.02 5.12 -70.38
CA SER A 260 1.76 6.45 -69.81
C SER A 260 0.33 6.65 -69.27
N LYS A 261 -0.64 5.85 -69.73
CA LYS A 261 -2.04 5.86 -69.29
C LYS A 261 -2.28 5.15 -67.95
N ALA A 262 -1.32 4.38 -67.46
CA ALA A 262 -1.45 3.66 -66.21
C ALA A 262 -1.76 4.60 -65.04
N ALA A 263 -2.53 4.11 -64.06
CA ALA A 263 -2.75 4.82 -62.81
C ALA A 263 -1.40 5.06 -62.11
N LYS A 264 -1.28 6.21 -61.44
CA LYS A 264 -0.03 6.65 -60.79
C LYS A 264 -0.24 6.87 -59.31
N LEU A 265 0.84 6.72 -58.57
CA LEU A 265 0.95 7.32 -57.25
C LEU A 265 1.24 8.81 -57.45
N VAL A 266 0.34 9.67 -57.01
CA VAL A 266 0.39 11.13 -57.27
C VAL A 266 1.08 11.86 -56.12
N ARG A 267 0.82 11.44 -54.88
CA ARG A 267 1.40 12.05 -53.68
C ARG A 267 1.88 10.98 -52.69
N GLN A 268 2.99 11.26 -52.02
CA GLN A 268 3.39 10.58 -50.79
C GLN A 268 2.81 11.32 -49.60
N ILE A 269 2.54 10.62 -48.49
CA ILE A 269 2.14 11.26 -47.24
C ILE A 269 3.38 11.74 -46.50
N SER A 270 3.39 12.99 -46.07
CA SER A 270 4.51 13.55 -45.30
C SER A 270 4.78 12.76 -44.02
N LEU A 271 6.07 12.52 -43.74
CA LEU A 271 6.52 11.76 -42.56
C LEU A 271 5.97 12.35 -41.26
N ARG A 272 5.83 13.69 -41.19
CA ARG A 272 5.23 14.38 -40.04
C ARG A 272 3.81 13.87 -39.75
N LEU A 273 2.94 13.79 -40.76
CA LEU A 273 1.55 13.34 -40.58
C LEU A 273 1.48 11.85 -40.24
N VAL A 274 2.38 11.03 -40.81
CA VAL A 274 2.49 9.62 -40.46
C VAL A 274 2.86 9.44 -38.99
N THR A 275 3.89 10.15 -38.51
CA THR A 275 4.32 10.11 -37.12
C THR A 275 3.24 10.65 -36.18
N GLU A 276 2.50 11.68 -36.61
CA GLU A 276 1.40 12.24 -35.84
C GLU A 276 0.22 11.26 -35.71
N ALA A 277 -0.17 10.59 -36.79
CA ALA A 277 -1.19 9.54 -36.77
C ALA A 277 -0.76 8.34 -35.92
N GLU A 278 0.50 7.91 -36.04
CA GLU A 278 1.10 6.85 -35.21
C GLU A 278 1.00 7.20 -33.72
N SER A 279 1.46 8.40 -33.33
CA SER A 279 1.43 8.84 -31.94
C SER A 279 0.02 8.83 -31.35
N ILE A 280 -0.98 9.25 -32.14
CA ILE A 280 -2.38 9.22 -31.73
C ILE A 280 -2.82 7.76 -31.56
N LEU A 281 -2.65 6.91 -32.57
CA LEU A 281 -3.08 5.51 -32.53
C LEU A 281 -2.38 4.68 -31.45
N GLU A 282 -1.13 5.00 -31.08
CA GLU A 282 -0.42 4.35 -29.97
C GLU A 282 -0.92 4.80 -28.59
N ASP A 283 -1.29 6.09 -28.45
CA ASP A 283 -1.85 6.62 -27.21
C ASP A 283 -3.25 6.05 -26.93
N PHE A 284 -4.02 5.73 -27.98
CA PHE A 284 -5.38 5.20 -27.88
C PHE A 284 -5.43 3.68 -28.04
N ARG A 285 -5.58 2.98 -26.90
CA ARG A 285 -5.81 1.53 -26.89
C ARG A 285 -7.29 1.16 -26.86
N GLU A 286 -8.19 2.11 -26.68
CA GLU A 286 -9.64 1.86 -26.75
C GLU A 286 -10.04 1.49 -28.17
N LEU A 287 -10.71 0.33 -28.29
CA LEU A 287 -11.02 -0.28 -29.58
C LEU A 287 -11.92 0.63 -30.43
N ASP A 288 -12.96 1.24 -29.86
CA ASP A 288 -13.96 1.98 -30.65
C ASP A 288 -13.38 3.27 -31.26
N PHE A 289 -12.68 4.07 -30.47
CA PHE A 289 -12.04 5.30 -30.96
C PHE A 289 -10.96 4.97 -32.00
N LYS A 290 -10.11 3.98 -31.69
CA LYS A 290 -9.04 3.53 -32.57
C LYS A 290 -9.60 3.03 -33.91
N LEU A 291 -10.59 2.15 -33.89
CA LEU A 291 -11.25 1.63 -35.10
C LEU A 291 -11.90 2.75 -35.93
N GLY A 292 -12.52 3.74 -35.28
CA GLY A 292 -13.10 4.90 -35.95
C GLY A 292 -12.05 5.76 -36.67
N LEU A 293 -10.92 6.00 -36.02
CA LEU A 293 -9.80 6.74 -36.62
C LEU A 293 -9.15 5.94 -37.75
N GLU A 294 -8.85 4.65 -37.53
CA GLU A 294 -8.31 3.75 -38.55
C GLU A 294 -9.18 3.72 -39.80
N GLY A 295 -10.50 3.59 -39.65
CA GLY A 295 -11.45 3.62 -40.77
C GLY A 295 -11.43 4.95 -41.54
N THR A 296 -11.34 6.07 -40.83
CA THR A 296 -11.23 7.41 -41.47
C THR A 296 -9.93 7.53 -42.26
N LEU A 297 -8.81 7.09 -41.68
CA LEU A 297 -7.51 7.14 -42.32
C LEU A 297 -7.43 6.18 -43.53
N ALA A 298 -8.01 4.98 -43.43
CA ALA A 298 -8.09 4.01 -44.53
C ALA A 298 -8.79 4.56 -45.78
N ILE A 299 -9.70 5.52 -45.63
CA ILE A 299 -10.38 6.20 -46.75
C ILE A 299 -9.52 7.37 -47.27
N LYS A 300 -8.94 8.16 -46.37
CA LYS A 300 -8.19 9.38 -46.73
C LYS A 300 -6.85 9.09 -47.41
N LEU A 301 -6.09 8.11 -46.90
CA LEU A 301 -4.75 7.80 -47.43
C LEU A 301 -4.77 7.45 -48.93
N PRO A 302 -5.62 6.53 -49.41
CA PRO A 302 -5.70 6.22 -50.84
C PRO A 302 -6.16 7.40 -51.70
N SER A 303 -7.07 8.24 -51.19
CA SER A 303 -7.55 9.44 -51.91
C SER A 303 -6.43 10.46 -52.13
N ILE A 304 -5.65 10.74 -51.09
CA ILE A 304 -4.50 11.67 -51.17
C ILE A 304 -3.43 11.09 -52.11
N ARG A 305 -3.07 9.82 -51.93
CA ARG A 305 -2.09 9.12 -52.76
C ARG A 305 -2.49 9.06 -54.24
N GLY A 306 -3.79 8.91 -54.51
CA GLY A 306 -4.36 8.89 -55.86
C GLY A 306 -4.60 10.26 -56.49
N GLY A 307 -4.38 11.35 -55.75
CA GLY A 307 -4.51 12.71 -56.26
C GLY A 307 -5.86 13.38 -55.98
N GLY A 308 -6.84 12.66 -55.42
CA GLY A 308 -8.22 13.13 -55.20
C GLY A 308 -8.40 14.08 -54.02
N GLU A 309 -7.46 14.09 -53.08
CA GLU A 309 -7.43 15.00 -51.93
C GLU A 309 -6.02 15.55 -51.68
N GLU A 310 -5.96 16.68 -50.96
CA GLU A 310 -4.72 17.29 -50.46
C GLU A 310 -4.41 16.83 -49.02
N GLU A 311 -3.14 16.82 -48.63
CA GLU A 311 -2.71 16.44 -47.27
C GLU A 311 -3.35 17.28 -46.16
N ALA A 312 -3.76 18.51 -46.46
CA ALA A 312 -4.43 19.40 -45.50
C ALA A 312 -5.71 18.77 -44.92
N GLY A 313 -6.42 17.94 -45.69
CA GLY A 313 -7.60 17.22 -45.20
C GLY A 313 -7.26 16.20 -44.13
N LEU A 314 -6.11 15.52 -44.24
CA LEU A 314 -5.61 14.61 -43.22
C LEU A 314 -5.14 15.37 -41.97
N ALA A 315 -4.43 16.48 -42.15
CA ALA A 315 -3.98 17.32 -41.04
C ALA A 315 -5.16 17.82 -40.17
N GLU A 316 -6.27 18.20 -40.81
CA GLU A 316 -7.49 18.63 -40.10
C GLU A 316 -8.15 17.50 -39.31
N VAL A 317 -8.18 16.27 -39.84
CA VAL A 317 -8.68 15.11 -39.09
C VAL A 317 -7.85 14.87 -37.83
N LEU A 318 -6.52 14.85 -37.95
CA LEU A 318 -5.62 14.63 -36.81
C LEU A 318 -5.72 15.78 -35.79
N LYS A 319 -5.89 17.02 -36.25
CA LYS A 319 -6.11 18.18 -35.38
C LYS A 319 -7.41 18.05 -34.58
N LYS A 320 -8.53 17.74 -35.23
CA LYS A 320 -9.82 17.53 -34.55
C LYS A 320 -9.76 16.39 -33.53
N THR A 321 -9.05 15.31 -33.86
CA THR A 321 -8.79 14.22 -32.91
C THR A 321 -8.05 14.73 -31.67
N LYS A 322 -7.02 15.56 -31.83
CA LYS A 322 -6.29 16.14 -30.70
C LYS A 322 -7.10 17.13 -29.88
N GLU A 323 -8.05 17.83 -30.49
CA GLU A 323 -8.95 18.77 -29.81
C GLU A 323 -10.14 18.08 -29.14
N SER A 324 -10.36 16.80 -29.42
CA SER A 324 -11.46 16.03 -28.84
C SER A 324 -11.27 15.73 -27.34
N PRO A 325 -12.34 15.37 -26.60
CA PRO A 325 -12.25 14.93 -25.21
C PRO A 325 -11.34 13.73 -25.01
N PHE A 326 -11.16 12.93 -26.06
CA PHE A 326 -10.26 11.78 -26.07
C PHE A 326 -8.79 12.19 -25.96
N ASN A 327 -8.37 13.44 -26.18
CA ASN A 327 -6.97 13.87 -26.11
C ASN A 327 -6.13 13.11 -25.05
N SER A 328 -5.02 12.49 -25.50
CA SER A 328 -4.25 11.56 -24.67
C SER A 328 -3.64 12.21 -23.42
N GLN A 329 -3.35 13.51 -23.47
CA GLN A 329 -2.87 14.27 -22.32
C GLN A 329 -3.99 14.48 -21.30
N ARG A 330 -5.23 14.80 -21.73
CA ARG A 330 -6.40 14.86 -20.84
C ARG A 330 -6.71 13.50 -20.22
N LEU A 331 -6.72 12.41 -21.00
CA LEU A 331 -6.94 11.07 -20.47
C LEU A 331 -5.88 10.68 -19.43
N LYS A 332 -4.60 10.93 -19.72
CA LYS A 332 -3.49 10.66 -18.78
C LYS A 332 -3.63 11.49 -17.50
N GLN A 333 -4.01 12.75 -17.63
CA GLN A 333 -4.26 13.62 -16.48
C GLN A 333 -5.43 13.12 -15.64
N TRP A 334 -6.57 12.81 -16.26
CA TRP A 334 -7.74 12.26 -15.57
C TRP A 334 -7.43 10.94 -14.87
N MET A 335 -6.74 10.00 -15.53
CA MET A 335 -6.29 8.75 -14.89
C MET A 335 -5.36 9.00 -13.70
N SER A 336 -4.50 10.03 -13.76
CA SER A 336 -3.67 10.42 -12.61
C SER A 336 -4.51 10.98 -11.47
N GLU A 337 -5.58 11.71 -11.77
CA GLU A 337 -6.52 12.25 -10.78
C GLU A 337 -7.31 11.13 -10.09
N VAL A 338 -7.86 10.16 -10.85
CA VAL A 338 -8.53 8.96 -10.33
C VAL A 338 -7.59 8.11 -9.46
N ASN A 339 -6.35 7.88 -9.91
CA ASN A 339 -5.36 7.16 -9.09
C ASN A 339 -5.02 7.90 -7.80
N ARG A 340 -4.96 9.23 -7.84
CA ARG A 340 -4.72 10.05 -6.64
C ARG A 340 -5.88 9.91 -5.65
N GLU A 341 -7.11 9.95 -6.13
CA GLU A 341 -8.31 9.73 -5.32
C GLU A 341 -8.31 8.34 -4.66
N ALA A 342 -8.08 7.28 -5.43
CA ALA A 342 -7.99 5.92 -4.92
C ALA A 342 -6.91 5.77 -3.83
N ASN A 343 -5.74 6.39 -4.02
CA ASN A 343 -4.67 6.40 -3.02
C ASN A 343 -5.07 7.16 -1.74
N MET A 344 -5.82 8.26 -1.85
CA MET A 344 -6.32 8.97 -0.67
C MET A 344 -7.36 8.16 0.09
N LEU A 345 -8.28 7.51 -0.61
CA LEU A 345 -9.26 6.61 0.02
C LEU A 345 -8.57 5.45 0.71
N LYS A 346 -7.60 4.79 0.06
CA LYS A 346 -6.78 3.75 0.69
C LYS A 346 -6.12 4.24 1.98
N ALA A 347 -5.57 5.46 1.99
CA ALA A 347 -4.98 6.05 3.18
C ALA A 347 -6.02 6.34 4.29
N LEU A 348 -7.23 6.79 3.94
CA LEU A 348 -8.31 7.02 4.90
C LEU A 348 -8.86 5.70 5.46
N THR A 349 -9.10 4.70 4.61
CA THR A 349 -9.56 3.37 5.03
C THR A 349 -8.56 2.69 5.97
N ASN A 350 -7.25 2.87 5.76
CA ASN A 350 -6.22 2.35 6.69
C ASN A 350 -6.30 2.97 8.10
N VAL A 351 -6.93 4.14 8.25
CA VAL A 351 -7.14 4.79 9.55
C VAL A 351 -8.38 4.22 10.27
N LEU A 352 -9.36 3.70 9.52
CA LEU A 352 -10.59 3.08 10.02
C LEU A 352 -10.30 1.66 10.57
N LYS A 353 -9.59 1.59 11.70
CA LYS A 353 -9.25 0.33 12.37
C LYS A 353 -10.50 -0.41 12.85
N ASN A 354 -10.45 -1.74 12.87
CA ASN A 354 -11.54 -2.61 13.34
C ASN A 354 -12.91 -2.28 12.71
N THR A 355 -12.90 -1.76 11.48
CA THR A 355 -14.08 -1.32 10.74
C THR A 355 -14.19 -2.15 9.47
N GLU A 356 -15.40 -2.61 9.15
CA GLU A 356 -15.65 -3.35 7.92
C GLU A 356 -16.10 -2.41 6.79
N VAL A 357 -15.43 -2.48 5.64
CA VAL A 357 -15.81 -1.70 4.45
C VAL A 357 -16.83 -2.49 3.64
N VAL A 358 -17.99 -1.90 3.38
CA VAL A 358 -19.10 -2.52 2.63
C VAL A 358 -19.32 -1.83 1.29
N SER A 359 -19.90 -2.58 0.35
CA SER A 359 -19.99 -2.16 -1.07
C SER A 359 -21.22 -1.34 -1.42
N SER A 360 -22.31 -1.43 -0.65
CA SER A 360 -23.59 -0.79 -0.95
C SER A 360 -24.44 -0.57 0.28
N GLU A 361 -25.47 0.26 0.13
CA GLU A 361 -26.48 0.52 1.18
C GLU A 361 -27.21 -0.76 1.61
N ASP A 362 -27.55 -1.65 0.68
CA ASP A 362 -28.23 -2.92 1.01
C ASP A 362 -27.43 -3.77 2.00
N VAL A 363 -26.10 -3.82 1.85
CA VAL A 363 -25.21 -4.56 2.76
C VAL A 363 -25.11 -3.87 4.13
N VAL A 364 -25.21 -2.53 4.17
CA VAL A 364 -25.32 -1.80 5.45
C VAL A 364 -26.60 -2.24 6.15
N ILE A 365 -27.75 -2.19 5.47
CA ILE A 365 -29.05 -2.54 6.06
C ILE A 365 -29.05 -3.99 6.58
N GLU A 366 -28.53 -4.95 5.81
CA GLU A 366 -28.40 -6.35 6.23
C GLU A 366 -27.63 -6.49 7.55
N LYS A 367 -26.46 -5.84 7.65
CA LYS A 367 -25.58 -5.94 8.82
C LYS A 367 -26.14 -5.24 10.05
N VAL A 368 -26.67 -4.04 9.85
CA VAL A 368 -27.26 -3.24 10.93
C VAL A 368 -28.46 -3.96 11.55
N CYS A 369 -29.29 -4.64 10.75
CA CYS A 369 -30.40 -5.46 11.26
C CYS A 369 -29.94 -6.62 12.17
N GLY A 370 -28.67 -7.03 12.08
CA GLY A 370 -28.07 -8.09 12.90
C GLY A 370 -27.41 -7.59 14.20
N SER A 371 -27.51 -6.29 14.50
CA SER A 371 -26.86 -5.68 15.68
C SER A 371 -27.80 -4.73 16.43
N GLU A 372 -27.64 -4.64 17.75
CA GLU A 372 -28.38 -3.65 18.56
C GLU A 372 -27.99 -2.21 18.16
N LYS A 373 -26.70 -1.94 17.97
CA LYS A 373 -26.19 -0.65 17.51
C LYS A 373 -25.15 -0.80 16.41
N ALA A 374 -25.13 0.15 15.49
CA ALA A 374 -24.08 0.24 14.48
C ALA A 374 -23.67 1.69 14.22
N LEU A 375 -22.37 1.91 14.13
CA LEU A 375 -21.78 3.16 13.68
C LEU A 375 -21.25 2.97 12.26
N VAL A 376 -21.72 3.79 11.33
CA VAL A 376 -21.38 3.67 9.91
C VAL A 376 -20.66 4.95 9.46
N PHE A 377 -19.40 4.83 9.08
CA PHE A 377 -18.64 5.92 8.48
C PHE A 377 -19.01 6.05 7.00
N VAL A 378 -19.65 7.15 6.63
CA VAL A 378 -20.17 7.37 5.27
C VAL A 378 -19.30 8.37 4.51
N PHE A 379 -18.73 7.94 3.39
CA PHE A 379 -18.09 8.82 2.42
C PHE A 379 -19.17 9.40 1.50
N THR A 380 -19.53 10.67 1.69
CA THR A 380 -20.66 11.30 0.98
C THR A 380 -20.28 11.88 -0.38
N SER A 381 -18.98 12.14 -0.57
CA SER A 381 -18.46 12.85 -1.74
C SER A 381 -17.99 11.95 -2.90
N LEU A 382 -18.27 10.65 -2.84
CA LEU A 382 -17.78 9.66 -3.82
C LEU A 382 -18.83 9.25 -4.86
N ASP A 383 -20.11 9.44 -4.57
CA ASP A 383 -21.22 8.94 -5.41
C ASP A 383 -21.67 9.93 -6.50
N SER A 384 -20.77 10.80 -6.97
CA SER A 384 -21.06 11.73 -8.06
C SER A 384 -20.74 11.10 -9.42
N LYS A 385 -21.66 11.22 -10.39
CA LYS A 385 -21.37 10.89 -11.80
C LYS A 385 -20.09 11.60 -12.24
N GLU A 386 -19.16 10.83 -12.83
CA GLU A 386 -17.87 11.32 -13.30
C GLU A 386 -18.04 12.17 -14.57
N PRO A 387 -17.88 13.51 -14.51
CA PRO A 387 -18.22 14.40 -15.62
C PRO A 387 -17.39 14.15 -16.88
N TYR A 388 -16.13 13.73 -16.71
CA TYR A 388 -15.26 13.47 -17.85
C TYR A 388 -15.64 12.19 -18.61
N LEU A 389 -16.13 11.15 -17.91
CA LEU A 389 -16.66 9.96 -18.57
C LEU A 389 -17.95 10.28 -19.35
N GLU A 390 -18.80 11.14 -18.80
CA GLU A 390 -20.01 11.63 -19.50
C GLU A 390 -19.65 12.43 -20.76
N GLU A 391 -18.60 13.27 -20.71
CA GLU A 391 -18.08 13.98 -21.88
C GLU A 391 -17.58 13.02 -22.98
N LEU A 392 -16.84 11.98 -22.61
CA LEU A 392 -16.36 10.95 -23.54
C LEU A 392 -17.52 10.19 -24.19
N GLU A 393 -18.51 9.77 -23.39
CA GLU A 393 -19.70 9.05 -23.88
C GLU A 393 -20.52 9.90 -24.85
N ASN A 394 -20.75 11.18 -24.52
CA ASN A 394 -21.46 12.12 -25.39
C ASN A 394 -20.74 12.34 -26.71
N HIS A 395 -19.40 12.42 -26.69
CA HIS A 395 -18.59 12.54 -27.90
C HIS A 395 -18.73 11.31 -28.81
N LEU A 396 -18.69 10.08 -28.25
CA LEU A 396 -18.90 8.84 -29.00
C LEU A 396 -20.30 8.76 -29.61
N LYS A 397 -21.32 9.20 -28.86
CA LYS A 397 -22.73 9.23 -29.31
C LYS A 397 -23.03 10.37 -30.29
N ARG A 398 -22.09 11.29 -30.54
CA ARG A 398 -22.26 12.50 -31.35
C ARG A 398 -23.42 13.39 -30.86
N THR A 399 -23.64 13.39 -29.55
CA THR A 399 -24.62 14.28 -28.89
C THR A 399 -23.94 15.64 -28.68
N GLU A 400 -24.65 16.74 -28.93
CA GLU A 400 -24.10 18.07 -28.65
C GLU A 400 -23.77 18.23 -27.16
N PRO A 401 -22.67 18.93 -26.81
CA PRO A 401 -22.34 19.16 -25.42
C PRO A 401 -23.45 19.98 -24.76
N ASN A 402 -24.06 19.43 -23.71
CA ASN A 402 -24.83 20.25 -22.78
C ASN A 402 -23.91 21.36 -22.25
N GLU A 403 -24.41 22.59 -22.25
CA GLU A 403 -23.68 23.79 -21.83
C GLU A 403 -22.81 23.55 -20.59
N SER A 404 -21.64 24.21 -20.59
CA SER A 404 -20.60 24.15 -19.55
C SER A 404 -21.17 24.10 -18.13
N ARG A 405 -21.37 22.90 -17.60
CA ARG A 405 -21.45 22.72 -16.15
C ARG A 405 -20.04 22.91 -15.63
N ALA A 406 -19.85 23.92 -14.78
CA ALA A 406 -18.60 24.09 -14.06
C ALA A 406 -18.21 22.74 -13.46
N GLU A 407 -16.98 22.26 -13.74
CA GLU A 407 -16.52 20.99 -13.22
C GLU A 407 -16.72 20.98 -11.69
N PRO A 408 -17.49 20.03 -11.13
CA PRO A 408 -17.64 19.94 -9.69
C PRO A 408 -16.26 19.80 -9.06
N LYS A 409 -15.93 20.71 -8.13
CA LYS A 409 -14.65 20.69 -7.43
C LYS A 409 -14.54 19.37 -6.67
N ARG A 410 -13.64 18.50 -7.13
CA ARG A 410 -13.38 17.21 -6.48
C ARG A 410 -12.94 17.39 -5.03
N TRP A 411 -13.47 16.59 -4.12
CA TRP A 411 -13.27 16.71 -2.67
C TRP A 411 -11.78 16.71 -2.28
N TYR A 412 -10.97 15.86 -2.94
CA TYR A 412 -9.54 15.70 -2.67
C TYR A 412 -8.64 16.83 -3.24
N LYS A 413 -9.21 17.84 -3.89
CA LYS A 413 -8.49 19.07 -4.28
C LYS A 413 -8.55 20.15 -3.19
N THR A 414 -9.40 19.98 -2.18
CA THR A 414 -9.61 20.95 -1.10
C THR A 414 -8.94 20.47 0.18
N LYS A 415 -7.96 21.23 0.68
CA LYS A 415 -7.17 20.83 1.86
C LYS A 415 -8.06 20.67 3.09
N GLU A 416 -8.99 21.59 3.29
CA GLU A 416 -9.90 21.64 4.43
C GLU A 416 -10.80 20.40 4.48
N VAL A 417 -11.30 19.96 3.32
CA VAL A 417 -12.13 18.74 3.18
C VAL A 417 -11.33 17.50 3.58
N ILE A 418 -10.09 17.38 3.08
CA ILE A 418 -9.21 16.25 3.42
C ILE A 418 -8.89 16.24 4.92
N GLU A 419 -8.60 17.39 5.51
CA GLU A 419 -8.30 17.52 6.94
C GLU A 419 -9.50 17.14 7.80
N ARG A 420 -10.71 17.57 7.44
CA ARG A 420 -11.96 17.18 8.12
C ARG A 420 -12.21 15.67 8.02
N MET A 421 -12.20 15.10 6.82
CA MET A 421 -12.39 13.65 6.62
C MET A 421 -11.37 12.83 7.40
N ARG A 422 -10.10 13.21 7.35
CA ARG A 422 -9.03 12.51 8.07
C ARG A 422 -9.22 12.60 9.58
N SER A 423 -9.60 13.77 10.10
CA SER A 423 -9.86 13.94 11.52
C SER A 423 -11.03 13.06 11.97
N LYS A 424 -12.16 13.10 11.25
CA LYS A 424 -13.35 12.30 11.56
C LYS A 424 -13.07 10.80 11.44
N ALA A 425 -12.37 10.35 10.39
CA ALA A 425 -11.94 8.95 10.23
C ALA A 425 -11.00 8.49 11.35
N LYS A 426 -10.11 9.37 11.82
CA LYS A 426 -9.22 9.07 12.96
C LYS A 426 -9.99 8.91 14.26
N VAL A 427 -10.92 9.82 14.55
CA VAL A 427 -11.77 9.71 15.75
C VAL A 427 -12.62 8.44 15.69
N PHE A 428 -13.23 8.15 14.54
CA PHE A 428 -14.00 6.92 14.32
C PHE A 428 -13.14 5.66 14.52
N GLY A 429 -11.97 5.58 13.87
CA GLY A 429 -11.07 4.43 14.00
C GLY A 429 -10.51 4.24 15.42
N ASP A 430 -10.19 5.34 16.13
CA ASP A 430 -9.76 5.30 17.53
C ASP A 430 -10.89 4.85 18.46
N PHE A 431 -12.15 5.22 18.17
CA PHE A 431 -13.34 4.75 18.91
C PHE A 431 -13.65 3.27 18.62
N ALA A 432 -13.57 2.84 17.36
CA ALA A 432 -13.73 1.44 16.97
C ALA A 432 -12.68 0.54 17.65
N ASP A 433 -11.42 1.00 17.74
CA ASP A 433 -10.35 0.31 18.45
C ASP A 433 -10.55 0.28 19.97
N ALA A 434 -11.17 1.31 20.55
CA ALA A 434 -11.53 1.33 21.96
C ALA A 434 -12.61 0.29 22.34
N ASN A 435 -13.43 -0.14 21.37
CA ASN A 435 -14.51 -1.11 21.53
C ASN A 435 -14.27 -2.40 20.72
N LYS A 436 -13.00 -2.73 20.43
CA LYS A 436 -12.65 -3.90 19.62
C LYS A 436 -13.00 -5.25 20.28
N ASP A 437 -13.03 -5.27 21.61
CA ASP A 437 -13.27 -6.47 22.41
C ASP A 437 -14.78 -6.66 22.74
N GLN A 438 -15.64 -5.73 22.30
CA GLN A 438 -17.09 -5.81 22.48
C GLN A 438 -17.72 -6.73 21.41
N ASP A 439 -18.82 -7.39 21.76
CA ASP A 439 -19.55 -8.26 20.84
C ASP A 439 -20.08 -7.46 19.64
N ARG A 440 -19.88 -8.00 18.43
CA ARG A 440 -20.36 -7.39 17.17
C ARG A 440 -21.87 -7.50 16.98
N THR A 441 -22.56 -8.28 17.81
CA THR A 441 -24.02 -8.25 17.89
C THR A 441 -24.53 -7.08 18.74
N GLU A 442 -23.71 -6.51 19.62
CA GLU A 442 -24.05 -5.30 20.39
C GLU A 442 -23.63 -4.02 19.64
N LEU A 443 -22.39 -3.97 19.12
CA LEU A 443 -21.86 -2.78 18.44
C LEU A 443 -21.02 -3.11 17.20
N GLN A 444 -21.51 -2.68 16.03
CA GLN A 444 -20.79 -2.78 14.75
C GLN A 444 -20.18 -1.47 14.28
N PHE A 445 -19.08 -1.59 13.54
CA PHE A 445 -18.39 -0.49 12.87
C PHE A 445 -18.28 -0.79 11.38
N LEU A 446 -18.97 0.01 10.56
CA LEU A 446 -19.01 -0.15 9.10
C LEU A 446 -18.47 1.10 8.42
N ALA A 447 -18.04 0.97 7.16
CA ALA A 447 -17.70 2.10 6.30
C ALA A 447 -18.24 1.88 4.89
N VAL A 448 -18.85 2.91 4.30
CA VAL A 448 -19.54 2.82 3.01
C VAL A 448 -19.46 4.15 2.24
N SER A 449 -19.64 4.09 0.93
CA SER A 449 -19.87 5.27 0.08
C SER A 449 -21.36 5.37 -0.22
N LEU A 450 -22.01 6.46 0.19
CA LEU A 450 -23.43 6.73 -0.09
C LEU A 450 -23.59 8.20 -0.48
N ALA A 451 -24.48 8.51 -1.43
CA ALA A 451 -24.84 9.90 -1.69
C ALA A 451 -25.54 10.54 -0.49
N ASP A 452 -25.10 11.74 -0.10
CA ASP A 452 -25.74 12.54 0.94
C ASP A 452 -25.57 14.03 0.61
N GLU A 453 -26.69 14.71 0.40
CA GLU A 453 -26.73 16.12 0.04
C GLU A 453 -26.59 17.05 1.26
N ASN A 454 -26.88 16.55 2.46
CA ASN A 454 -26.91 17.32 3.70
C ASN A 454 -25.52 17.45 4.32
N HIS A 455 -24.75 16.37 4.31
CA HIS A 455 -23.42 16.32 4.91
C HIS A 455 -22.35 16.27 3.83
N LYS A 456 -21.67 17.39 3.60
CA LYS A 456 -20.53 17.42 2.68
C LYS A 456 -19.34 16.69 3.28
N ASP A 457 -18.56 16.02 2.43
CA ASP A 457 -17.36 15.27 2.77
C ASP A 457 -17.63 13.86 3.31
N ALA A 458 -17.72 13.71 4.63
CA ALA A 458 -17.95 12.45 5.32
C ALA A 458 -18.70 12.67 6.63
N THR A 459 -19.53 11.71 6.99
CA THR A 459 -20.36 11.75 8.20
C THR A 459 -20.39 10.38 8.88
N ILE A 460 -20.96 10.31 10.07
CA ILE A 460 -21.13 9.07 10.84
C ILE A 460 -22.62 8.90 11.11
N TYR A 461 -23.19 7.82 10.58
CA TYR A 461 -24.55 7.42 10.89
C TYR A 461 -24.56 6.53 12.13
N LEU A 462 -25.54 6.75 13.01
CA LEU A 462 -25.86 5.86 14.11
C LEU A 462 -27.16 5.13 13.78
N TYR A 463 -27.10 3.82 13.83
CA TYR A 463 -28.26 2.96 13.75
C TYR A 463 -28.50 2.27 15.10
N GLU A 464 -29.78 2.18 15.47
CA GLU A 464 -30.25 1.49 16.68
C GLU A 464 -31.41 0.57 16.27
N ASP A 465 -31.31 -0.70 16.65
CA ASP A 465 -32.31 -1.74 16.37
C ASP A 465 -32.74 -1.84 14.89
N GLY A 466 -31.79 -1.67 13.95
CA GLY A 466 -32.06 -1.72 12.51
C GLY A 466 -32.43 -0.38 11.87
N PHE A 467 -32.68 0.68 12.66
CA PHE A 467 -33.15 1.97 12.15
C PHE A 467 -32.11 3.07 12.31
N GLN A 468 -32.01 3.96 11.32
CA GLN A 468 -31.12 5.12 11.40
C GLN A 468 -31.66 6.12 12.44
N SER A 469 -30.95 6.24 13.57
CA SER A 469 -31.29 7.12 14.69
C SER A 469 -30.67 8.51 14.49
N CYS A 470 -29.47 8.59 13.92
CA CYS A 470 -28.78 9.86 13.63
C CYS A 470 -27.98 9.79 12.32
N ASP A 471 -27.95 10.88 11.56
CA ASP A 471 -27.22 11.03 10.30
C ASP A 471 -25.91 11.84 10.42
N ASN A 472 -25.63 12.43 11.59
CA ASN A 472 -24.36 13.11 11.88
C ASN A 472 -23.97 12.96 13.35
N PHE A 473 -23.70 11.71 13.75
CA PHE A 473 -23.29 11.38 15.10
C PHE A 473 -21.84 11.79 15.35
N GLU A 474 -21.59 12.65 16.34
CA GLU A 474 -20.24 13.13 16.67
C GLU A 474 -19.61 12.31 17.80
N LEU A 475 -18.57 11.54 17.47
CA LEU A 475 -17.87 10.70 18.43
C LEU A 475 -16.89 11.50 19.29
N PRO A 476 -16.78 11.23 20.61
CA PRO A 476 -15.85 11.95 21.44
C PRO A 476 -14.40 11.61 21.10
N CYS A 477 -13.57 12.65 20.98
CA CYS A 477 -12.12 12.46 20.96
C CYS A 477 -11.59 12.12 22.36
N LYS A 478 -10.25 12.06 22.50
CA LYS A 478 -9.60 11.82 23.80
C LYS A 478 -9.89 12.98 24.77
N PRO A 479 -10.19 12.72 26.05
CA PRO A 479 -10.19 13.77 27.08
C PRO A 479 -8.88 14.55 27.09
N SER A 480 -8.95 15.85 27.35
CA SER A 480 -7.80 16.76 27.26
C SER A 480 -7.29 17.19 28.63
N ARG A 481 -6.10 17.79 28.69
CA ARG A 481 -5.49 18.36 29.91
C ARG A 481 -5.42 17.40 31.11
N VAL A 482 -5.18 16.12 30.85
CA VAL A 482 -5.00 15.12 31.92
C VAL A 482 -3.71 15.42 32.67
N THR A 483 -3.80 15.71 33.96
CA THR A 483 -2.68 16.07 34.83
C THR A 483 -2.86 15.47 36.22
N LEU A 484 -1.74 15.30 36.93
CA LEU A 484 -1.75 14.81 38.32
C LEU A 484 -1.75 15.98 39.28
N GLY A 485 -2.62 15.89 40.29
CA GLY A 485 -2.65 16.75 41.46
C GLY A 485 -1.87 16.13 42.62
N ARG A 486 -2.46 16.16 43.82
CA ARG A 486 -1.83 15.63 45.04
C ARG A 486 -1.71 14.10 44.98
N VAL A 487 -0.51 13.59 45.25
CA VAL A 487 -0.24 12.16 45.46
C VAL A 487 0.02 11.91 46.95
N THR A 488 -0.68 10.94 47.54
CA THR A 488 -0.45 10.48 48.92
C THR A 488 0.11 9.06 48.93
N GLU A 489 0.20 8.44 50.10
CA GLU A 489 0.59 7.05 50.25
C GLU A 489 -0.44 6.06 49.68
N ASN A 490 -1.70 6.48 49.51
CA ASN A 490 -2.79 5.59 49.12
C ASN A 490 -3.80 6.22 48.14
N SER A 491 -3.50 7.40 47.59
CA SER A 491 -4.39 8.10 46.67
C SER A 491 -3.65 9.03 45.70
N VAL A 492 -4.30 9.37 44.60
CA VAL A 492 -3.87 10.41 43.65
C VAL A 492 -5.07 11.22 43.17
N SER A 493 -4.91 12.54 43.09
CA SER A 493 -5.86 13.42 42.40
C SER A 493 -5.51 13.52 40.92
N VAL A 494 -6.50 13.37 40.04
CA VAL A 494 -6.36 13.46 38.58
C VAL A 494 -7.29 14.55 38.08
N GLN A 495 -6.75 15.55 37.41
CA GLN A 495 -7.52 16.63 36.79
C GLN A 495 -7.56 16.41 35.28
N PHE A 496 -8.73 16.56 34.66
CA PHE A 496 -8.89 16.49 33.21
C PHE A 496 -10.01 17.43 32.71
N SER A 497 -10.09 17.60 31.39
CA SER A 497 -11.12 18.38 30.70
C SER A 497 -11.86 17.51 29.69
N ALA A 498 -13.08 17.92 29.33
CA ALA A 498 -13.88 17.24 28.32
C ALA A 498 -13.12 17.13 26.97
N PRO A 499 -13.51 16.17 26.11
CA PRO A 499 -13.07 16.13 24.72
C PRO A 499 -13.37 17.45 23.99
N SER A 500 -12.56 17.81 23.00
CA SER A 500 -12.86 18.98 22.15
C SER A 500 -13.96 18.70 21.13
N ASP A 501 -14.01 17.46 20.64
CA ASP A 501 -15.00 16.98 19.67
C ASP A 501 -15.87 15.92 20.33
N GLY A 502 -17.18 15.91 20.03
CA GLY A 502 -18.15 14.91 20.50
C GLY A 502 -18.42 14.92 22.01
N ALA A 503 -18.14 16.04 22.70
CA ALA A 503 -18.32 16.19 24.14
C ALA A 503 -19.81 16.13 24.56
N GLU A 504 -20.71 16.55 23.66
CA GLU A 504 -22.16 16.54 23.80
C GLU A 504 -22.75 15.13 23.93
N ASN A 505 -22.05 14.12 23.41
CA ASN A 505 -22.46 12.72 23.46
C ASN A 505 -21.81 11.96 24.65
N VAL A 506 -21.05 12.65 25.50
CA VAL A 506 -20.39 12.06 26.68
C VAL A 506 -21.34 12.04 27.87
N CYS A 507 -21.62 10.84 28.36
CA CYS A 507 -22.51 10.63 29.52
C CYS A 507 -21.74 10.59 30.84
N ARG A 508 -20.49 10.08 30.81
CA ARG A 508 -19.58 10.00 31.96
C ARG A 508 -18.13 9.80 31.52
N TYR A 509 -17.23 9.84 32.49
CA TYR A 509 -15.80 9.60 32.32
C TYR A 509 -15.39 8.37 33.13
N ARG A 510 -14.46 7.59 32.56
CA ARG A 510 -13.84 6.45 33.24
C ARG A 510 -12.37 6.74 33.47
N VAL A 511 -11.97 6.76 34.73
CA VAL A 511 -10.57 6.83 35.15
C VAL A 511 -10.07 5.43 35.42
N GLU A 512 -9.08 5.02 34.65
CA GLU A 512 -8.49 3.69 34.68
C GLU A 512 -7.09 3.77 35.27
N PHE A 513 -6.75 2.90 36.22
CA PHE A 513 -5.43 2.84 36.84
C PHE A 513 -4.94 1.41 37.06
N CYS A 514 -3.64 1.18 36.91
CA CYS A 514 -3.01 -0.12 37.17
C CYS A 514 -1.61 0.05 37.75
N GLU A 515 -1.12 -0.96 38.45
CA GLU A 515 0.26 -1.02 38.92
C GLU A 515 1.20 -1.17 37.71
N GLU A 516 2.36 -0.54 37.76
CA GLU A 516 3.36 -0.63 36.70
C GLU A 516 3.79 -2.10 36.50
N GLY A 517 3.72 -2.58 35.26
CA GLY A 517 3.96 -3.99 34.91
C GLY A 517 2.73 -4.91 34.97
N GLN A 518 1.57 -4.44 35.44
CA GLN A 518 0.30 -5.16 35.32
C GLN A 518 -0.53 -4.69 34.11
N GLU A 519 -1.24 -5.61 33.49
CA GLU A 519 -2.12 -5.35 32.33
C GLU A 519 -3.59 -5.09 32.71
N GLN A 520 -3.99 -5.46 33.94
CA GLN A 520 -5.37 -5.32 34.39
C GLN A 520 -5.60 -3.93 34.99
N TRP A 521 -6.47 -3.15 34.35
CA TRP A 521 -6.84 -1.80 34.78
C TRP A 521 -8.02 -1.85 35.75
N LYS A 522 -7.86 -1.25 36.93
CA LYS A 522 -8.97 -0.90 37.83
C LYS A 522 -9.64 0.37 37.30
N GLN A 523 -10.93 0.54 37.59
CA GLN A 523 -11.71 1.65 37.06
C GLN A 523 -12.54 2.37 38.12
N GLN A 524 -12.68 3.69 37.96
CA GLN A 524 -13.55 4.56 38.72
C GLN A 524 -14.30 5.46 37.75
N GLU A 525 -15.62 5.59 37.91
CA GLU A 525 -16.45 6.43 37.05
C GLU A 525 -16.73 7.80 37.68
N GLN A 526 -16.85 8.82 36.84
CA GLN A 526 -17.13 10.20 37.22
C GLN A 526 -18.12 10.79 36.23
N LYS A 527 -19.15 11.50 36.70
CA LYS A 527 -20.20 12.04 35.82
C LYS A 527 -19.71 13.21 34.95
N GLU A 528 -18.94 14.12 35.53
CA GLU A 528 -18.49 15.35 34.88
C GLU A 528 -16.97 15.43 34.79
N ALA A 529 -16.45 16.22 33.84
CA ALA A 529 -15.02 16.48 33.76
C ALA A 529 -14.56 17.37 34.94
N GLY A 530 -13.40 17.09 35.51
CA GLY A 530 -12.91 17.83 36.66
C GLY A 530 -11.78 17.13 37.40
N GLU A 531 -11.62 17.47 38.67
CA GLU A 531 -10.71 16.78 39.59
C GLU A 531 -11.40 15.53 40.16
N VAL A 532 -10.72 14.39 40.10
CA VAL A 532 -11.17 13.14 40.73
C VAL A 532 -10.05 12.52 41.54
N THR A 533 -10.37 12.05 42.74
CA THR A 533 -9.40 11.37 43.61
C THR A 533 -9.57 9.86 43.50
N VAL A 534 -8.52 9.18 43.03
CA VAL A 534 -8.41 7.72 43.04
C VAL A 534 -7.82 7.31 44.39
N THR A 535 -8.49 6.42 45.11
CA THR A 535 -8.09 5.98 46.47
C THR A 535 -7.83 4.47 46.52
N GLY A 536 -7.30 3.97 47.64
CA GLY A 536 -7.03 2.55 47.84
C GLY A 536 -5.77 2.04 47.12
N LEU A 537 -4.83 2.93 46.81
CA LEU A 537 -3.55 2.59 46.20
C LEU A 537 -2.59 2.00 47.24
N ILE A 538 -1.65 1.17 46.77
CA ILE A 538 -0.62 0.58 47.63
C ILE A 538 0.51 1.61 47.83
N PRO A 539 0.98 1.82 49.08
CA PRO A 539 2.10 2.73 49.35
C PRO A 539 3.42 2.29 48.72
N ASN A 540 4.23 3.26 48.28
CA ASN A 540 5.51 3.08 47.61
C ASN A 540 5.45 2.21 46.33
N THR A 541 4.36 2.32 45.59
CA THR A 541 4.11 1.53 44.36
C THR A 541 3.97 2.45 43.17
N ASP A 542 4.56 2.04 42.04
CA ASP A 542 4.48 2.73 40.77
C ASP A 542 3.16 2.35 40.06
N TYR A 543 2.46 3.35 39.55
CA TYR A 543 1.14 3.23 38.92
C TYR A 543 1.10 3.99 37.59
N ARG A 544 0.22 3.50 36.71
CA ARG A 544 -0.22 4.19 35.50
C ARG A 544 -1.68 4.59 35.66
N VAL A 545 -2.04 5.78 35.22
CA VAL A 545 -3.43 6.25 35.18
C VAL A 545 -3.76 6.86 33.82
N ARG A 546 -4.97 6.62 33.33
CA ARG A 546 -5.51 7.20 32.10
C ARG A 546 -7.01 7.50 32.24
N VAL A 547 -7.51 8.38 31.38
CA VAL A 547 -8.92 8.79 31.39
C VAL A 547 -9.52 8.58 30.01
N ARG A 548 -10.76 8.09 29.94
CA ARG A 548 -11.54 7.94 28.70
C ARG A 548 -12.94 8.51 28.90
N ALA A 549 -13.53 9.03 27.83
CA ALA A 549 -14.94 9.41 27.80
C ALA A 549 -15.82 8.17 27.55
N VAL A 550 -17.06 8.18 28.04
CA VAL A 550 -18.05 7.11 27.86
C VAL A 550 -19.33 7.72 27.29
N THR A 551 -19.84 7.12 26.22
CA THR A 551 -21.10 7.51 25.55
C THR A 551 -22.17 6.43 25.76
N GLU A 552 -23.42 6.70 25.35
CA GLU A 552 -24.49 5.68 25.31
C GLU A 552 -24.23 4.56 24.29
N VAL A 553 -23.33 4.79 23.33
CA VAL A 553 -23.01 3.81 22.27
C VAL A 553 -21.82 2.95 22.67
N GLY A 554 -20.80 3.54 23.30
CA GLY A 554 -19.57 2.84 23.66
C GLY A 554 -18.50 3.72 24.29
N LEU A 555 -17.30 3.15 24.44
CA LEU A 555 -16.14 3.79 25.07
C LEU A 555 -15.36 4.65 24.07
N GLY A 556 -15.03 5.87 24.48
CA GLY A 556 -14.11 6.73 23.76
C GLY A 556 -12.65 6.29 23.86
N PRO A 557 -11.77 6.84 23.00
CA PRO A 557 -10.34 6.55 23.06
C PRO A 557 -9.70 7.06 24.36
N ALA A 558 -8.70 6.34 24.87
CA ALA A 558 -7.98 6.74 26.07
C ALA A 558 -7.03 7.90 25.79
N ALA A 559 -6.99 8.86 26.71
CA ALA A 559 -5.86 9.78 26.81
C ALA A 559 -4.57 9.00 27.11
N PRO A 560 -3.39 9.51 26.71
CA PRO A 560 -2.11 8.93 27.10
C PRO A 560 -2.05 8.72 28.63
N HIS A 561 -1.53 7.57 29.04
CA HIS A 561 -1.39 7.30 30.47
C HIS A 561 -0.25 8.13 31.07
N ILE A 562 -0.38 8.45 32.36
CA ILE A 562 0.62 9.14 33.16
C ILE A 562 1.12 8.19 34.24
N CYS A 563 2.44 8.10 34.41
CA CYS A 563 3.05 7.32 35.47
C CYS A 563 3.23 8.17 36.74
N PHE A 564 3.03 7.56 37.90
CA PHE A 564 3.28 8.18 39.20
C PHE A 564 3.63 7.14 40.25
N LYS A 565 4.22 7.58 41.36
CA LYS A 565 4.57 6.70 42.49
C LYS A 565 3.90 7.21 43.75
N THR A 566 3.19 6.33 44.46
CA THR A 566 2.60 6.68 45.76
C THR A 566 3.69 6.93 46.80
N ALA A 567 3.40 7.79 47.78
CA ALA A 567 4.33 8.03 48.87
C ALA A 567 4.54 6.75 49.72
N PRO A 568 5.68 6.58 50.39
CA PRO A 568 5.86 5.50 51.35
C PRO A 568 4.86 5.58 52.51
N ALA A 569 4.42 4.42 53.01
CA ALA A 569 3.57 4.37 54.19
C ALA A 569 4.24 5.08 55.38
N THR A 570 3.46 5.86 56.12
CA THR A 570 3.92 6.56 57.32
C THR A 570 4.36 5.57 58.40
N ILE A 571 5.25 5.99 59.29
CA ILE A 571 5.75 5.14 60.38
C ILE A 571 4.60 4.59 61.25
N ILE A 572 3.60 5.44 61.52
CA ILE A 572 2.38 5.10 62.25
C ILE A 572 1.66 3.93 61.55
N GLN A 573 1.40 4.03 60.24
CA GLN A 573 0.70 2.97 59.50
C GLN A 573 1.47 1.65 59.50
N ARG A 574 2.81 1.70 59.40
CA ARG A 574 3.66 0.50 59.52
C ARG A 574 3.47 -0.15 60.89
N PHE A 575 3.56 0.62 61.97
CA PHE A 575 3.41 0.08 63.33
C PHE A 575 1.97 -0.35 63.66
N MET A 576 0.94 0.32 63.13
CA MET A 576 -0.45 -0.13 63.29
C MET A 576 -0.66 -1.51 62.67
N LYS A 577 -0.04 -1.79 61.51
CA LYS A 577 -0.10 -3.09 60.84
C LYS A 577 0.59 -4.21 61.64
N ASP A 578 1.72 -3.90 62.25
CA ASP A 578 2.53 -4.86 63.02
C ASP A 578 2.05 -5.04 64.48
N SER A 579 1.03 -4.28 64.89
CA SER A 579 0.48 -4.28 66.26
C SER A 579 -0.79 -5.12 66.39
N VAL A 580 -1.05 -5.59 67.60
CA VAL A 580 -2.29 -6.29 67.94
C VAL A 580 -3.32 -5.26 68.43
N LYS A 581 -4.40 -5.04 67.67
CA LYS A 581 -5.50 -4.18 68.12
C LYS A 581 -6.25 -4.82 69.28
N ILE A 582 -6.40 -4.11 70.40
CA ILE A 582 -7.16 -4.57 71.55
C ILE A 582 -8.65 -4.51 71.22
N LYS A 583 -9.36 -5.64 71.35
CA LYS A 583 -10.78 -5.78 70.99
C LYS A 583 -11.62 -4.65 71.62
N ARG A 584 -12.48 -4.03 70.81
CA ARG A 584 -13.42 -2.95 71.21
C ARG A 584 -12.75 -1.64 71.68
N SER A 585 -11.50 -1.40 71.30
CA SER A 585 -10.79 -0.12 71.54
C SER A 585 -9.99 0.31 70.32
N GLU A 586 -9.62 1.59 70.23
CA GLU A 586 -8.64 2.12 69.25
C GLU A 586 -7.20 2.07 69.79
N ILE A 587 -6.88 1.06 70.60
CA ILE A 587 -5.56 0.87 71.21
C ILE A 587 -4.83 -0.28 70.52
N TYR A 588 -3.61 0.00 70.08
CA TYR A 588 -2.75 -0.92 69.34
C TYR A 588 -1.56 -1.35 70.20
N LYS A 589 -1.53 -2.63 70.60
CA LYS A 589 -0.44 -3.19 71.39
C LYS A 589 0.76 -3.46 70.50
N LEU A 590 1.85 -2.75 70.78
CA LEU A 590 3.10 -2.87 70.03
C LEU A 590 3.76 -4.22 70.29
N SER A 591 4.22 -4.85 69.21
CA SER A 591 4.99 -6.09 69.26
C SER A 591 6.39 -5.81 69.80
N LYS A 592 6.80 -6.56 70.84
CA LYS A 592 8.11 -6.45 71.51
C LYS A 592 8.74 -7.82 71.71
N LYS A 593 10.06 -7.94 71.53
CA LYS A 593 10.80 -9.17 71.82
C LYS A 593 11.21 -9.19 73.29
N SER A 594 10.97 -10.30 74.00
CA SER A 594 11.40 -10.47 75.38
C SER A 594 12.72 -11.23 75.45
N GLU A 595 13.69 -10.66 76.14
CA GLU A 595 14.97 -11.29 76.49
C GLU A 595 15.01 -11.46 78.01
N LEU A 596 15.20 -12.70 78.48
CA LEU A 596 15.43 -12.97 79.90
C LEU A 596 16.93 -12.81 80.18
N ASN A 597 17.29 -11.92 81.10
CA ASN A 597 18.68 -11.69 81.44
C ASN A 597 19.09 -12.55 82.66
N PRO A 598 20.28 -13.18 82.66
CA PRO A 598 20.79 -13.96 83.79
C PRO A 598 20.93 -13.17 85.11
N TYR A 599 20.90 -11.83 85.08
CA TYR A 599 21.02 -10.95 86.25
C TYR A 599 19.68 -10.52 86.88
N GLY A 600 18.55 -11.17 86.54
CA GLY A 600 17.28 -11.03 87.28
C GLY A 600 16.38 -9.86 86.87
N TYR A 601 16.52 -9.34 85.65
CA TYR A 601 15.62 -8.34 85.07
C TYR A 601 15.06 -8.79 83.72
N ARG A 602 13.90 -8.25 83.35
CA ARG A 602 13.25 -8.55 82.08
C ARG A 602 13.51 -7.44 81.07
N LYS A 603 14.02 -7.78 79.89
CA LYS A 603 14.30 -6.81 78.82
C LYS A 603 13.32 -7.00 77.67
N TYR A 604 12.73 -5.90 77.22
CA TYR A 604 11.89 -5.83 76.04
C TYR A 604 12.55 -4.96 74.98
N VAL A 605 12.75 -5.51 73.79
CA VAL A 605 13.33 -4.79 72.66
C VAL A 605 12.24 -4.45 71.65
N PHE A 606 12.20 -3.18 71.25
CA PHE A 606 11.30 -2.61 70.25
C PHE A 606 12.10 -2.02 69.08
N GLY A 607 11.73 -2.38 67.85
CA GLY A 607 12.45 -1.98 66.64
C GLY A 607 13.70 -2.84 66.34
N LYS A 608 14.24 -2.68 65.12
CA LYS A 608 15.50 -3.32 64.69
C LYS A 608 16.69 -2.60 65.31
N GLU A 609 17.82 -3.29 65.48
CA GLU A 609 19.06 -2.67 65.98
C GLU A 609 19.41 -1.39 65.22
N SER A 610 19.86 -0.39 65.96
CA SER A 610 20.14 0.95 65.45
C SER A 610 21.54 1.36 65.87
N GLN A 611 22.23 2.07 64.98
CA GLN A 611 23.55 2.68 65.24
C GLN A 611 23.44 4.09 65.84
N LYS A 612 22.21 4.57 66.09
CA LYS A 612 21.96 5.85 66.74
C LYS A 612 22.33 5.80 68.22
N GLU A 613 22.74 6.94 68.77
CA GLU A 613 23.04 7.11 70.21
C GLU A 613 21.88 6.59 71.06
N ASP A 614 22.17 5.83 72.13
CA ASP A 614 21.16 5.31 73.06
C ASP A 614 21.16 6.09 74.37
N ARG A 615 20.00 6.64 74.74
CA ARG A 615 19.83 7.42 75.97
C ARG A 615 19.06 6.61 76.99
N THR A 616 19.51 6.65 78.23
CA THR A 616 18.89 5.87 79.31
C THR A 616 18.10 6.76 80.26
N VAL A 617 16.84 6.43 80.49
CA VAL A 617 15.95 7.09 81.44
C VAL A 617 15.53 6.09 82.50
N VAL A 618 15.71 6.45 83.78
CA VAL A 618 15.27 5.62 84.92
C VAL A 618 14.00 6.22 85.50
N LEU A 619 12.93 5.43 85.57
CA LEU A 619 11.65 5.83 86.14
C LEU A 619 11.53 5.29 87.56
N VAL A 620 11.42 6.21 88.53
CA VAL A 620 11.38 5.94 89.98
C VAL A 620 10.14 6.62 90.56
N GLY A 621 9.39 5.90 91.39
CA GLY A 621 8.21 6.46 92.06
C GLY A 621 7.35 5.37 92.72
N PRO A 622 6.39 5.73 93.59
CA PRO A 622 5.53 4.76 94.27
C PRO A 622 4.67 3.96 93.28
N ALA A 623 4.10 2.85 93.72
CA ALA A 623 3.15 2.09 92.90
C ALA A 623 1.93 2.98 92.58
N GLY A 624 1.41 2.92 91.35
CA GLY A 624 0.28 3.77 90.91
C GLY A 624 0.61 5.23 90.58
N SER A 625 1.87 5.66 90.64
CA SER A 625 2.29 7.03 90.29
C SER A 625 2.25 7.39 88.79
N GLY A 626 1.73 6.50 87.93
CA GLY A 626 1.60 6.75 86.49
C GLY A 626 2.83 6.45 85.64
N LYS A 627 3.83 5.71 86.16
CA LYS A 627 5.05 5.32 85.40
C LYS A 627 4.71 4.62 84.07
N THR A 628 3.83 3.62 84.09
CA THR A 628 3.36 2.92 82.88
C THR A 628 2.68 3.87 81.89
N SER A 629 1.85 4.80 82.38
CA SER A 629 1.21 5.81 81.53
C SER A 629 2.24 6.72 80.87
N LEU A 630 3.31 7.09 81.58
CA LEU A 630 4.41 7.89 81.02
C LEU A 630 5.18 7.12 79.94
N ILE A 631 5.49 5.83 80.15
CA ILE A 631 6.13 4.98 79.13
C ILE A 631 5.26 4.93 77.86
N ASN A 632 3.95 4.74 78.02
CA ASN A 632 3.02 4.72 76.89
C ASN A 632 2.87 6.12 76.24
N ALA A 633 2.94 7.21 77.00
CA ALA A 633 2.97 8.56 76.43
C ALA A 633 4.25 8.80 75.62
N MET A 634 5.41 8.37 76.12
CA MET A 634 6.69 8.49 75.44
C MET A 634 6.69 7.75 74.10
N ILE A 635 6.20 6.51 74.03
CA ILE A 635 6.19 5.77 72.76
C ILE A 635 5.24 6.40 71.73
N ASN A 636 4.09 6.94 72.15
CA ASN A 636 3.18 7.63 71.25
C ASN A 636 3.80 8.91 70.70
N TYR A 637 4.51 9.68 71.54
CA TYR A 637 5.28 10.84 71.08
C TYR A 637 6.38 10.44 70.09
N ILE A 638 7.18 9.41 70.41
CA ILE A 638 8.26 8.91 69.55
C ILE A 638 7.72 8.49 68.17
N LEU A 639 6.55 7.83 68.13
CA LEU A 639 5.89 7.42 66.89
C LEU A 639 5.17 8.57 66.17
N GLY A 640 5.11 9.77 66.77
CA GLY A 640 4.47 10.94 66.18
C GLY A 640 2.95 10.99 66.28
N VAL A 641 2.36 10.21 67.19
CA VAL A 641 0.91 10.24 67.47
C VAL A 641 0.56 11.56 68.14
N LYS A 642 -0.43 12.26 67.59
CA LYS A 642 -0.95 13.53 68.10
C LYS A 642 -2.14 13.29 69.00
N TRP A 643 -2.38 14.21 69.94
CA TRP A 643 -3.56 14.18 70.82
C TRP A 643 -4.91 14.17 70.08
N THR A 644 -4.92 14.65 68.83
CA THR A 644 -6.10 14.65 67.96
C THR A 644 -6.32 13.33 67.22
N ASP A 645 -5.37 12.40 67.27
CA ASP A 645 -5.48 11.13 66.57
C ASP A 645 -6.47 10.21 67.31
N PRO A 646 -7.30 9.44 66.57
CA PRO A 646 -8.35 8.62 67.18
C PRO A 646 -7.83 7.31 67.79
N PHE A 647 -6.51 7.08 67.78
CA PHE A 647 -5.88 5.83 68.20
C PHE A 647 -4.65 6.09 69.06
N TRP A 648 -4.26 5.08 69.84
CA TRP A 648 -3.07 5.13 70.69
C TRP A 648 -2.31 3.81 70.65
N PHE A 649 -0.98 3.87 70.77
CA PHE A 649 -0.14 2.69 70.94
C PHE A 649 0.08 2.35 72.41
N LEU A 650 0.20 1.06 72.70
CA LEU A 650 0.51 0.54 74.03
C LEU A 650 1.78 -0.30 73.97
N LEU A 651 2.83 0.14 74.67
CA LEU A 651 4.10 -0.60 74.79
C LEU A 651 4.11 -1.48 76.05
N CYS A 652 3.47 -1.01 77.12
CA CYS A 652 3.40 -1.67 78.42
C CYS A 652 1.97 -1.65 78.99
N GLU A 653 1.57 -2.74 79.64
CA GLU A 653 0.31 -2.86 80.40
C GLU A 653 0.60 -2.72 81.89
N GLU A 654 -0.37 -2.25 82.68
CA GLU A 654 -0.23 -2.22 84.13
C GLU A 654 -0.11 -3.66 84.68
N GLN A 655 1.07 -3.98 85.21
CA GLN A 655 1.32 -5.22 85.94
C GLN A 655 2.00 -4.86 87.25
N LYS A 656 1.57 -5.48 88.36
CA LYS A 656 2.32 -5.42 89.63
C LYS A 656 3.55 -6.30 89.47
N THR A 657 4.67 -5.70 89.08
CA THR A 657 5.95 -6.40 88.95
C THR A 657 6.88 -6.00 90.09
N PHE A 658 7.37 -6.99 90.84
CA PHE A 658 8.42 -6.82 91.84
C PHE A 658 9.83 -6.78 91.21
N GLU A 659 9.91 -6.82 89.87
CA GLU A 659 11.14 -6.90 89.08
C GLU A 659 11.37 -5.61 88.30
N THR A 660 12.63 -5.24 88.09
CA THR A 660 13.00 -4.14 87.19
C THR A 660 12.80 -4.56 85.74
N VAL A 661 12.14 -3.74 84.93
CA VAL A 661 11.88 -4.01 83.51
C VAL A 661 12.60 -2.99 82.65
N LEU A 662 13.32 -3.46 81.64
CA LEU A 662 14.05 -2.63 80.69
C LEU A 662 13.30 -2.59 79.36
N TYR A 663 12.97 -1.41 78.84
CA TYR A 663 12.41 -1.22 77.50
C TYR A 663 13.46 -0.54 76.63
N GLN A 664 14.04 -1.29 75.68
CA GLN A 664 14.97 -0.76 74.69
C GLN A 664 14.20 -0.43 73.41
N ILE A 665 14.08 0.86 73.09
CA ILE A 665 13.38 1.40 71.92
C ILE A 665 14.45 1.83 70.92
N ASN A 666 14.77 0.96 69.96
CA ASN A 666 15.78 1.25 68.94
C ASN A 666 15.22 2.23 67.89
N HIS A 667 15.95 3.31 67.62
CA HIS A 667 15.54 4.34 66.66
C HIS A 667 15.21 3.75 65.28
N GLN A 668 14.06 4.13 64.71
CA GLN A 668 13.66 3.85 63.33
C GLN A 668 13.45 5.15 62.54
N GLU A 669 13.71 5.11 61.23
CA GLU A 669 13.50 6.26 60.34
C GLU A 669 12.02 6.69 60.34
N GLY A 670 11.75 7.93 60.76
CA GLY A 670 10.42 8.49 60.94
C GLY A 670 10.01 8.73 62.41
N PHE A 671 10.81 8.32 63.39
CA PHE A 671 10.59 8.72 64.79
C PHE A 671 10.72 10.25 64.95
N GLN A 672 9.99 10.81 65.92
CA GLN A 672 10.10 12.24 66.30
C GLN A 672 11.41 12.57 67.02
N VAL A 673 12.13 11.55 67.48
CA VAL A 673 13.43 11.65 68.14
C VAL A 673 14.49 10.99 67.26
N ASP A 674 15.72 11.50 67.30
CA ASP A 674 16.84 11.06 66.46
C ASP A 674 17.82 10.11 67.18
N PHE A 675 17.44 9.61 68.36
CA PHE A 675 18.19 8.70 69.24
C PHE A 675 17.37 7.45 69.60
N SER A 676 18.06 6.37 70.01
CA SER A 676 17.45 5.22 70.68
C SER A 676 17.21 5.53 72.16
N LEU A 677 16.19 4.93 72.76
CA LEU A 677 15.81 5.18 74.15
C LEU A 677 15.70 3.88 74.94
N THR A 678 16.49 3.76 75.99
CA THR A 678 16.38 2.70 77.01
C THR A 678 15.66 3.24 78.24
N ILE A 679 14.50 2.68 78.57
CA ILE A 679 13.73 3.03 79.76
C ILE A 679 13.88 1.93 80.80
N ILE A 680 14.38 2.29 81.98
CA ILE A 680 14.48 1.41 83.14
C ILE A 680 13.28 1.68 84.05
N ASP A 681 12.32 0.77 84.06
CA ASP A 681 11.14 0.84 84.92
C ASP A 681 11.43 0.12 86.24
N THR A 682 11.47 0.87 87.34
CA THR A 682 11.77 0.35 88.69
C THR A 682 10.50 0.02 89.47
N PRO A 683 10.53 -1.00 90.37
CA PRO A 683 9.39 -1.33 91.23
C PRO A 683 8.93 -0.15 92.10
N GLY A 684 7.64 -0.13 92.47
CA GLY A 684 7.10 0.87 93.39
C GLY A 684 7.62 0.71 94.82
N TYR A 685 8.00 1.81 95.47
CA TYR A 685 8.65 1.80 96.79
C TYR A 685 7.70 1.69 98.00
N ASP A 686 6.40 1.45 97.79
CA ASP A 686 5.37 1.48 98.85
C ASP A 686 4.60 0.16 99.02
N ASP A 687 5.10 -0.95 98.46
CA ASP A 687 4.65 -2.29 98.88
C ASP A 687 5.42 -2.66 100.16
N SER A 688 4.82 -2.36 101.30
CA SER A 688 5.31 -2.81 102.60
C SER A 688 5.17 -4.34 102.70
N ASP A 689 6.19 -5.08 102.26
CA ASP A 689 6.78 -6.13 103.09
C ASP A 689 8.21 -6.53 102.64
N ASN A 690 9.15 -6.37 103.58
CA ASN A 690 10.50 -6.94 103.65
C ASN A 690 11.55 -6.70 102.54
N THR A 691 12.34 -5.64 102.76
CA THR A 691 13.82 -5.60 102.72
C THR A 691 14.57 -6.57 101.80
N ARG A 692 15.01 -6.08 100.64
CA ARG A 692 16.41 -6.23 100.20
C ARG A 692 16.97 -4.89 99.73
N ARG A 693 17.87 -4.38 100.56
CA ARG A 693 18.59 -3.12 100.43
C ARG A 693 19.37 -3.04 99.12
N PHE A 694 19.16 -1.99 98.35
CA PHE A 694 20.20 -1.41 97.49
C PHE A 694 21.21 -0.70 98.40
N TYR A 695 22.35 -1.34 98.68
CA TYR A 695 23.56 -0.62 99.03
C TYR A 695 24.60 -0.95 97.97
N GLY A 696 24.94 0.04 97.15
CA GLY A 696 26.21 0.04 96.45
C GLY A 696 27.34 0.02 97.47
N ARG A 697 28.37 -0.78 97.20
CA ARG A 697 29.70 -0.58 97.77
C ARG A 697 30.56 0.06 96.68
N SER A 698 30.91 1.33 96.87
CA SER A 698 32.00 1.97 96.16
C SER A 698 33.34 1.56 96.77
N THR A 699 34.35 1.35 95.90
CA THR A 699 35.81 1.66 96.01
C THR A 699 36.60 1.07 97.20
N SER A 700 37.85 0.61 97.13
CA SER A 700 39.05 0.82 96.28
C SER A 700 40.04 -0.32 96.61
N THR A 701 40.87 -0.85 95.71
CA THR A 701 42.10 -0.23 95.13
C THR A 701 42.36 -0.68 93.71
#